data_AF-A0A9Q8SNQ9-F1
#
_entry.id   AF-A0A9Q8SNQ9-F1
#
_cell.length_a   1.000
_cell.length_b   1.000
_cell.length_c   1.000
_cell.angle_alpha   90.00
_cell.angle_beta   90.00
_cell.angle_gamma   90.00
#
_symmetry.space_group_name_H-M   'P 1'
#
loop_
_entity.id
_entity.type
_entity.pdbx_description
1 polymer ?
#
loop_
_entity_poly.entity_id
_entity_poly.type
_entity_poly.pdbx_seq_one_letter_code
_entity_poly.pdbx_strand_id
1 'polypeptide(L)'
;MRPPPISRSHGIVVTRGRWVLGRDWQALSQRHSYQPSHTAAAIQQTPSWQLIRPFKRSPQSHEAPRTPSRRDSIRIVRHERSIFSDLLLADAAELYRLPSEPPSESKLSNLRFLAQLRSPQLSVITAQEILRHVPELRPDIARLLCDSRQWQATLRQLSARGHTQADVSSWAWIIIPREADKRVERFLSRPGHKPLFVLFYLLTSRPYFQSSESLLGLLRYCNEWYAEQQKSYNDATQVFDLDSVITPVLFSKLLDKLCQHASRLQPDALPNIAELSVSYIKIIPHGHRQPDKAYKLQCQVLNRAIQAVSAVSRKSPYQYSSYNWTAVTKLLSLSSTSEKTLIIEEESYRAIRQVLLALPKTASERDTASTLASHWPPYRIMRDGMEEKSGPEAYQSRVVKAGIMMQEGGYSKKDFDLITDILGGMAPDGSPTVQTRANYPRHLRFEQGAWAAQIRTTRNAQEAWALFKHPPEPGMKPKFEVYRELIAKLSAKPAKAGHHNLPGDGREVFPYNDENLSDFERARTNPPSIRKIVEEMYNAGIPIRGPFLAGLIKQSPSIDVALHHVDCSNLEEGLKSSIRQSLKDYQGLTGSVLTNPPHDILHAFIDLLCRLQPNRTSNTPSHISNKSMYSIHYAFQLAQMGWASTDVSGRAPWETILFNLGRSNIMVSNSMPSENNLEVMHLAVKALKMAEGHSGLSLNMITAFASVLRKAVQPRLAALLIKDVAKTPVHPEEQATDEMTTGSSRGEDAAASRILDEDEEFLSLYQAQTSKIKNPKGRIYRLHGPSSKLSYRKILTPIFQHEELGHGQTPIEAVQKASSQLKAAWRALATLGPASKPDVNKLVTAATINTYMRTLAFLGDREEMVLLMWWIIREWTPKAGGNLSLAHARYLARAFRAFRAYAEPLLDQETVMASRKEVTALSDSRNGGPMHWPSDEEVEEYIYEDEWGNHQNLHEVIKRGLAMRQEQSGLEEVTRENETPDQKCRIGVGRVRYV
;
A
#
# COMPACT_ATOMS: atom_id res chain seq x y z
N MET A 1 -46.61 39.79 -27.09
CA MET A 1 -47.63 39.00 -27.82
C MET A 1 -47.92 37.74 -27.02
N ARG A 2 -49.17 37.57 -26.55
CA ARG A 2 -49.69 36.38 -25.86
C ARG A 2 -50.61 35.58 -26.82
N PRO A 3 -50.84 34.29 -26.54
CA PRO A 3 -51.09 33.18 -27.50
C PRO A 3 -52.59 33.00 -27.80
N PRO A 4 -53.08 32.06 -28.67
CA PRO A 4 -53.27 30.61 -28.36
C PRO A 4 -53.39 29.74 -29.66
N PRO A 5 -54.11 28.58 -29.75
CA PRO A 5 -54.34 27.45 -28.84
C PRO A 5 -53.97 26.07 -29.47
N ILE A 6 -53.73 25.05 -28.63
CA ILE A 6 -53.86 23.64 -29.04
C ILE A 6 -55.24 23.16 -28.62
N SER A 7 -56.04 22.76 -29.61
CA SER A 7 -57.36 22.15 -29.43
C SER A 7 -57.44 20.93 -30.35
N ARG A 8 -57.70 19.77 -29.75
CA ARG A 8 -58.75 18.78 -30.10
C ARG A 8 -58.77 18.35 -31.60
N SER A 9 -58.75 17.09 -31.99
CA SER A 9 -59.42 15.92 -31.39
C SER A 9 -59.76 14.86 -32.46
N HIS A 10 -60.17 13.67 -31.98
CA HIS A 10 -60.96 12.62 -32.64
C HIS A 10 -60.21 11.72 -33.64
N GLY A 11 -60.36 10.39 -33.63
CA GLY A 11 -61.16 9.52 -32.76
C GLY A 11 -61.49 8.17 -33.43
N ILE A 12 -61.68 7.14 -32.57
CA ILE A 12 -62.65 6.02 -32.70
C ILE A 12 -62.25 4.94 -33.75
N VAL A 13 -62.26 3.61 -33.54
CA VAL A 13 -63.07 2.67 -32.74
C VAL A 13 -62.21 1.50 -32.25
N VAL A 14 -62.36 1.14 -30.98
CA VAL A 14 -61.90 -0.14 -30.38
C VAL A 14 -63.12 -1.05 -30.25
N THR A 15 -63.04 -2.27 -30.79
CA THR A 15 -63.88 -3.39 -30.37
C THR A 15 -63.17 -4.22 -29.29
N ARG A 16 -63.82 -4.24 -28.13
CA ARG A 16 -63.84 -5.24 -27.04
C ARG A 16 -62.57 -6.05 -26.71
N GLY A 17 -62.07 -5.78 -25.50
CA GLY A 17 -61.22 -6.65 -24.69
C GLY A 17 -60.72 -5.93 -23.43
N ARG A 18 -61.66 -5.48 -22.56
CA ARG A 18 -61.39 -4.70 -21.34
C ARG A 18 -60.98 -5.57 -20.12
N TRP A 19 -60.13 -5.20 -19.15
CA TRP A 19 -59.12 -4.13 -18.96
C TRP A 19 -58.39 -4.31 -17.60
N VAL A 20 -57.09 -3.98 -17.59
CA VAL A 20 -56.36 -2.90 -16.86
C VAL A 20 -56.52 -2.71 -15.34
N LEU A 21 -55.37 -2.76 -14.66
CA LEU A 21 -55.00 -2.11 -13.39
C LEU A 21 -54.84 -0.59 -13.58
N GLY A 22 -55.57 0.22 -12.79
CA GLY A 22 -55.49 1.69 -12.79
C GLY A 22 -54.46 2.25 -11.81
N ARG A 23 -53.87 3.39 -12.20
CA ARG A 23 -53.05 4.30 -11.37
C ARG A 23 -53.93 5.20 -10.48
N ASP A 24 -53.41 5.61 -9.33
CA ASP A 24 -52.96 6.99 -9.03
C ASP A 24 -52.69 7.12 -7.51
N TRP A 25 -51.88 8.10 -7.09
CA TRP A 25 -52.16 9.07 -6.01
C TRP A 25 -50.90 9.80 -5.53
N GLN A 26 -50.87 11.11 -5.78
CA GLN A 26 -50.15 12.11 -4.98
C GLN A 26 -51.10 12.67 -3.91
N ALA A 27 -50.50 13.08 -2.79
CA ALA A 27 -50.92 14.11 -1.84
C ALA A 27 -51.79 13.75 -0.61
N LEU A 28 -51.23 14.19 0.53
CA LEU A 28 -51.83 14.68 1.77
C LEU A 28 -52.35 13.66 2.81
N SER A 29 -51.60 13.64 3.93
CA SER A 29 -52.10 14.05 5.26
C SER A 29 -53.49 13.54 5.62
N GLN A 30 -53.55 12.53 6.50
CA GLN A 30 -54.18 12.69 7.81
C GLN A 30 -53.93 11.43 8.65
N ARG A 31 -53.56 11.66 9.91
CA ARG A 31 -53.66 10.68 10.98
C ARG A 31 -55.08 10.13 10.97
N HIS A 32 -55.25 8.82 10.91
CA HIS A 32 -56.16 8.10 11.80
C HIS A 32 -55.78 6.62 11.87
N SER A 33 -55.43 6.26 13.10
CA SER A 33 -55.53 4.93 13.66
C SER A 33 -56.83 4.23 13.27
N TYR A 34 -56.75 2.99 12.81
CA TYR A 34 -57.66 1.94 13.25
C TYR A 34 -57.02 0.56 13.10
N GLN A 35 -57.01 -0.17 14.21
CA GLN A 35 -56.86 -1.61 14.30
C GLN A 35 -58.17 -2.29 13.83
N PRO A 36 -58.26 -3.63 13.80
CA PRO A 36 -58.83 -4.41 12.70
C PRO A 36 -60.34 -4.65 12.82
N SER A 37 -61.03 -4.83 11.69
CA SER A 37 -62.36 -5.44 11.64
C SER A 37 -62.29 -6.81 10.96
N HIS A 38 -62.35 -7.85 11.79
CA HIS A 38 -62.76 -9.20 11.41
C HIS A 38 -64.29 -9.27 11.39
N THR A 39 -64.86 -9.76 10.28
CA THR A 39 -66.15 -10.47 10.29
C THR A 39 -65.91 -11.94 10.60
N ALA A 40 -66.80 -12.47 11.43
CA ALA A 40 -66.68 -13.70 12.19
C ALA A 40 -67.72 -14.74 11.77
N ALA A 41 -67.43 -16.01 12.06
CA ALA A 41 -68.31 -17.00 12.70
C ALA A 41 -67.44 -18.23 13.05
N ALA A 42 -67.46 -18.90 14.21
CA ALA A 42 -68.00 -18.77 15.57
C ALA A 42 -67.21 -19.85 16.39
N ILE A 43 -66.90 -19.79 17.70
CA ILE A 43 -67.78 -19.78 18.88
C ILE A 43 -66.95 -19.39 20.14
N GLN A 44 -67.44 -18.35 20.84
CA GLN A 44 -67.61 -18.13 22.29
C GLN A 44 -66.45 -18.41 23.28
N GLN A 45 -65.98 -17.38 24.01
CA GLN A 45 -66.54 -16.87 25.29
C GLN A 45 -65.62 -15.74 25.82
N THR A 46 -66.20 -14.56 26.08
CA THR A 46 -65.66 -13.44 26.87
C THR A 46 -66.70 -13.13 27.96
N PRO A 47 -66.33 -12.58 29.14
CA PRO A 47 -66.25 -11.11 29.34
C PRO A 47 -65.14 -10.73 30.36
N SER A 48 -64.76 -9.50 30.71
CA SER A 48 -65.17 -8.12 30.40
C SER A 48 -64.11 -7.15 30.97
N TRP A 49 -63.82 -6.10 30.20
CA TRP A 49 -63.59 -4.68 30.55
C TRP A 49 -63.12 -4.27 31.96
N GLN A 50 -62.11 -3.39 32.05
CA GLN A 50 -62.28 -1.93 32.22
C GLN A 50 -60.95 -1.15 32.35
N LEU A 51 -61.02 0.13 31.96
CA LEU A 51 -59.98 1.16 31.96
C LEU A 51 -59.33 1.43 33.34
N ILE A 52 -58.13 2.03 33.35
CA ILE A 52 -57.76 3.29 34.06
C ILE A 52 -56.22 3.52 33.98
N ARG A 53 -55.79 4.70 33.50
CA ARG A 53 -54.45 5.31 33.74
C ARG A 53 -54.37 5.79 35.20
N PRO A 54 -53.27 6.33 35.74
CA PRO A 54 -51.81 6.16 35.60
C PRO A 54 -51.18 5.82 36.99
N PHE A 55 -49.85 5.75 37.13
CA PHE A 55 -49.01 6.09 38.32
C PHE A 55 -47.73 5.21 38.34
N LYS A 56 -46.52 5.80 38.30
CA LYS A 56 -45.69 6.28 39.43
C LYS A 56 -45.11 5.16 40.33
N ARG A 57 -43.80 4.97 40.17
CA ARG A 57 -42.73 4.48 41.07
C ARG A 57 -43.06 3.59 42.30
N SER A 58 -42.38 2.42 42.27
CA SER A 58 -41.66 1.67 43.35
C SER A 58 -42.47 0.99 44.46
N PRO A 59 -41.97 -0.07 45.17
CA PRO A 59 -40.65 -0.72 45.16
C PRO A 59 -40.66 -2.28 45.02
N GLN A 60 -39.46 -2.84 44.88
CA GLN A 60 -39.00 -4.24 44.96
C GLN A 60 -39.97 -5.34 45.48
N SER A 61 -40.04 -6.45 44.73
CA SER A 61 -40.07 -7.80 45.29
C SER A 61 -39.36 -8.79 44.35
N HIS A 62 -38.46 -9.58 44.93
CA HIS A 62 -37.55 -10.52 44.30
C HIS A 62 -38.24 -11.60 43.45
N GLU A 63 -37.81 -11.76 42.19
CA GLU A 63 -37.79 -13.06 41.52
C GLU A 63 -36.38 -13.34 40.99
N ALA A 64 -35.83 -14.48 41.42
CA ALA A 64 -34.46 -14.89 41.18
C ALA A 64 -34.20 -15.16 39.68
N PRO A 65 -32.96 -14.91 39.18
CA PRO A 65 -32.63 -15.21 37.79
C PRO A 65 -32.61 -16.72 37.56
N ARG A 66 -33.36 -17.18 36.56
CA ARG A 66 -33.28 -18.56 36.06
C ARG A 66 -31.84 -18.86 35.66
N THR A 67 -31.24 -19.84 36.33
CA THR A 67 -29.88 -20.32 36.07
C THR A 67 -29.73 -20.85 34.65
N PRO A 68 -28.60 -20.58 33.97
CA PRO A 68 -28.35 -21.07 32.62
C PRO A 68 -28.31 -22.60 32.58
N SER A 69 -28.81 -23.19 31.49
CA SER A 69 -28.78 -24.64 31.32
C SER A 69 -27.34 -25.16 31.38
N ARG A 70 -27.17 -26.39 31.90
CA ARG A 70 -25.86 -27.05 32.04
C ARG A 70 -25.11 -27.14 30.70
N ARG A 71 -25.80 -27.14 29.56
CA ARG A 71 -25.18 -27.20 28.21
C ARG A 71 -24.66 -25.84 27.72
N ASP A 72 -25.33 -24.74 28.06
CA ASP A 72 -24.91 -23.38 27.69
C ASP A 72 -23.74 -22.92 28.56
N SER A 73 -23.76 -23.31 29.83
CA SER A 73 -22.65 -23.12 30.77
C SER A 73 -21.36 -23.82 30.31
N ILE A 74 -21.47 -25.03 29.72
CA ILE A 74 -20.29 -25.80 29.23
C ILE A 74 -19.68 -25.18 27.96
N ARG A 75 -20.49 -24.52 27.10
CA ARG A 75 -19.98 -23.88 25.87
C ARG A 75 -19.26 -22.56 26.14
N ILE A 76 -19.78 -21.75 27.07
CA ILE A 76 -19.17 -20.47 27.48
C ILE A 76 -17.85 -20.74 28.23
N VAL A 77 -17.83 -21.73 29.15
CA VAL A 77 -16.64 -22.11 29.92
C VAL A 77 -15.52 -22.71 29.06
N ARG A 78 -15.83 -23.38 27.93
CA ARG A 78 -14.80 -23.88 27.00
C ARG A 78 -14.16 -22.78 26.14
N HIS A 79 -14.89 -21.70 25.82
CA HIS A 79 -14.38 -20.61 24.98
C HIS A 79 -13.41 -19.70 25.73
N GLU A 80 -13.70 -19.40 27.00
CA GLU A 80 -12.81 -18.60 27.86
C GLU A 80 -11.50 -19.34 28.17
N ARG A 81 -11.56 -20.67 28.39
CA ARG A 81 -10.37 -21.50 28.67
C ARG A 81 -9.38 -21.60 27.50
N SER A 82 -9.84 -21.51 26.25
CA SER A 82 -8.97 -21.57 25.05
C SER A 82 -8.24 -20.25 24.79
N ILE A 83 -8.89 -19.10 25.05
CA ILE A 83 -8.25 -17.78 24.91
C ILE A 83 -7.21 -17.59 26.02
N PHE A 84 -7.51 -18.10 27.22
CA PHE A 84 -6.62 -18.04 28.36
C PHE A 84 -5.34 -18.86 28.15
N SER A 85 -5.43 -20.09 27.59
CA SER A 85 -4.25 -20.95 27.38
C SER A 85 -3.28 -20.41 26.32
N ASP A 86 -3.78 -19.74 25.28
CA ASP A 86 -2.96 -19.05 24.27
C ASP A 86 -2.20 -17.85 24.85
N LEU A 87 -2.83 -17.11 25.77
CA LEU A 87 -2.21 -16.00 26.50
C LEU A 87 -1.07 -16.50 27.39
N LEU A 88 -1.31 -17.58 28.15
CA LEU A 88 -0.29 -18.17 29.04
C LEU A 88 0.94 -18.67 28.26
N LEU A 89 0.73 -19.27 27.08
CA LEU A 89 1.82 -19.70 26.20
C LEU A 89 2.62 -18.51 25.64
N ALA A 90 1.95 -17.40 25.33
CA ALA A 90 2.60 -16.18 24.88
C ALA A 90 3.47 -15.55 25.99
N ASP A 91 2.94 -15.45 27.21
CA ASP A 91 3.66 -14.90 28.37
C ASP A 91 4.91 -15.73 28.71
N ALA A 92 4.80 -17.07 28.68
CA ALA A 92 5.95 -17.96 28.90
C ALA A 92 7.04 -17.82 27.83
N ALA A 93 6.63 -17.71 26.56
CA ALA A 93 7.57 -17.50 25.46
C ALA A 93 8.22 -16.10 25.50
N GLU A 94 7.50 -15.07 25.96
CA GLU A 94 8.03 -13.72 26.11
C GLU A 94 9.10 -13.66 27.22
N LEU A 95 8.84 -14.30 28.37
CA LEU A 95 9.81 -14.40 29.46
C LEU A 95 11.10 -15.11 29.01
N TYR A 96 10.99 -16.21 28.26
CA TYR A 96 12.16 -16.88 27.69
C TYR A 96 12.95 -15.95 26.75
N ARG A 97 12.23 -15.13 25.97
CA ARG A 97 12.86 -14.23 25.00
C ARG A 97 13.55 -13.07 25.68
N LEU A 98 13.01 -12.49 26.75
CA LEU A 98 13.51 -11.27 27.41
C LEU A 98 13.69 -11.51 28.92
N PRO A 99 14.73 -12.24 29.33
CA PRO A 99 14.96 -12.53 30.75
C PRO A 99 15.36 -11.30 31.58
N SER A 100 15.87 -10.25 30.94
CA SER A 100 16.40 -9.03 31.58
C SER A 100 15.35 -7.93 31.84
N GLU A 101 14.17 -8.00 31.25
CA GLU A 101 13.09 -7.02 31.48
C GLU A 101 12.15 -7.51 32.58
N PRO A 102 11.84 -6.71 33.61
CA PRO A 102 10.92 -7.13 34.66
C PRO A 102 9.50 -7.24 34.10
N PRO A 103 8.86 -8.43 34.13
CA PRO A 103 7.49 -8.59 33.65
C PRO A 103 6.51 -7.78 34.51
N SER A 104 5.44 -7.28 33.89
CA SER A 104 4.36 -6.58 34.61
C SER A 104 3.72 -7.48 35.68
N GLU A 105 3.14 -6.88 36.71
CA GLU A 105 2.49 -7.62 37.80
C GLU A 105 1.38 -8.57 37.30
N SER A 106 0.63 -8.14 36.28
CA SER A 106 -0.36 -8.98 35.59
C SER A 106 0.26 -10.20 34.91
N LYS A 107 1.40 -10.06 34.20
CA LYS A 107 2.11 -11.18 33.57
C LYS A 107 2.69 -12.13 34.60
N LEU A 108 3.24 -11.61 35.71
CA LEU A 108 3.71 -12.44 36.83
C LEU A 108 2.58 -13.28 37.44
N SER A 109 1.38 -12.72 37.58
CA SER A 109 0.22 -13.48 38.07
C SER A 109 -0.17 -14.63 37.11
N ASN A 110 -0.16 -14.38 35.80
CA ASN A 110 -0.42 -15.38 34.77
C ASN A 110 0.63 -16.50 34.78
N LEU A 111 1.91 -16.16 34.91
CA LEU A 111 3.01 -17.11 34.95
C LEU A 111 2.96 -18.01 36.20
N ARG A 112 2.60 -17.45 37.37
CA ARG A 112 2.37 -18.23 38.60
C ARG A 112 1.19 -19.18 38.44
N PHE A 113 0.10 -18.71 37.84
CA PHE A 113 -1.06 -19.55 37.55
C PHE A 113 -0.70 -20.69 36.58
N LEU A 114 0.05 -20.40 35.51
CA LEU A 114 0.54 -21.40 34.56
C LEU A 114 1.41 -22.46 35.25
N ALA A 115 2.31 -22.04 36.16
CA ALA A 115 3.17 -22.95 36.91
C ALA A 115 2.36 -23.87 37.83
N GLN A 116 1.27 -23.38 38.44
CA GLN A 116 0.36 -24.17 39.30
C GLN A 116 -0.62 -25.06 38.52
N LEU A 117 -0.88 -24.76 37.25
CA LEU A 117 -1.89 -25.48 36.46
C LEU A 117 -1.50 -26.96 36.26
N ARG A 118 -2.46 -27.88 36.45
CA ARG A 118 -2.29 -29.34 36.29
C ARG A 118 -3.23 -29.88 35.20
N SER A 119 -3.28 -29.19 34.06
CA SER A 119 -4.15 -29.52 32.92
C SER A 119 -3.41 -30.39 31.90
N PRO A 120 -4.00 -31.47 31.36
CA PRO A 120 -3.39 -32.31 30.33
C PRO A 120 -3.51 -31.71 28.92
N GLN A 121 -3.62 -30.39 28.80
CA GLN A 121 -3.72 -29.68 27.52
C GLN A 121 -2.32 -29.47 26.91
N LEU A 122 -2.18 -29.76 25.61
CA LEU A 122 -0.88 -29.67 24.91
C LEU A 122 -0.25 -28.27 25.00
N SER A 123 -1.06 -27.20 24.91
CA SER A 123 -0.57 -25.82 25.00
C SER A 123 0.00 -25.48 26.39
N VAL A 124 -0.66 -25.94 27.46
CA VAL A 124 -0.21 -25.75 28.86
C VAL A 124 1.08 -26.49 29.13
N ILE A 125 1.17 -27.74 28.68
CA ILE A 125 2.37 -28.58 28.86
C ILE A 125 3.55 -27.98 28.08
N THR A 126 3.32 -27.51 26.86
CA THR A 126 4.36 -26.82 26.06
C THR A 126 4.82 -25.53 26.73
N ALA A 127 3.89 -24.74 27.30
CA ALA A 127 4.24 -23.52 28.01
C ALA A 127 5.05 -23.79 29.29
N GLN A 128 4.70 -24.83 30.05
CA GLN A 128 5.46 -25.28 31.22
C GLN A 128 6.85 -25.80 30.83
N GLU A 129 6.97 -26.49 29.69
CA GLU A 129 8.28 -26.90 29.15
C GLU A 129 9.14 -25.67 28.81
N ILE A 130 8.58 -24.65 28.15
CA ILE A 130 9.30 -23.40 27.86
C ILE A 130 9.79 -22.74 29.15
N LEU A 131 8.96 -22.69 30.20
CA LEU A 131 9.36 -22.13 31.51
C LEU A 131 10.55 -22.85 32.13
N ARG A 132 10.66 -24.18 31.97
CA ARG A 132 11.79 -24.97 32.48
C ARG A 132 13.10 -24.67 31.75
N HIS A 133 13.05 -24.19 30.52
CA HIS A 133 14.23 -23.81 29.73
C HIS A 133 14.63 -22.33 29.91
N VAL A 134 13.89 -21.53 30.68
CA VAL A 134 14.24 -20.12 30.92
C VAL A 134 15.51 -20.02 31.78
N PRO A 135 16.56 -19.31 31.32
CA PRO A 135 17.75 -19.05 32.12
C PRO A 135 17.38 -18.13 33.31
N GLU A 136 17.77 -18.53 34.53
CA GLU A 136 17.51 -17.79 35.79
C GLU A 136 16.03 -17.53 36.10
N LEU A 137 15.20 -18.58 36.01
CA LEU A 137 13.79 -18.48 36.42
C LEU A 137 13.66 -18.05 37.89
N ARG A 138 12.79 -17.07 38.16
CA ARG A 138 12.54 -16.58 39.52
C ARG A 138 12.16 -17.73 40.47
N PRO A 139 12.68 -17.73 41.72
CA PRO A 139 12.48 -18.84 42.65
C PRO A 139 11.03 -19.01 43.10
N ASP A 140 10.22 -17.94 43.05
CA ASP A 140 8.79 -17.98 43.37
C ASP A 140 7.98 -18.78 42.33
N ILE A 141 8.34 -18.70 41.05
CA ILE A 141 7.70 -19.45 39.97
C ILE A 141 8.29 -20.87 39.87
N ALA A 142 9.61 -21.01 40.05
CA ALA A 142 10.29 -22.31 40.00
C ALA A 142 9.76 -23.29 41.04
N ARG A 143 9.42 -22.82 42.26
CA ARG A 143 8.82 -23.63 43.33
C ARG A 143 7.39 -24.12 43.01
N LEU A 144 6.68 -23.45 42.11
CA LEU A 144 5.29 -23.79 41.76
C LEU A 144 5.20 -24.79 40.60
N LEU A 145 6.27 -24.91 39.79
CA LEU A 145 6.36 -25.90 38.72
C LEU A 145 6.31 -27.32 39.30
N CYS A 146 5.70 -28.25 38.55
CA CYS A 146 5.58 -29.63 38.98
C CYS A 146 6.95 -30.32 39.10
N ASP A 147 7.12 -31.08 40.20
CA ASP A 147 8.30 -31.88 40.49
C ASP A 147 8.62 -32.88 39.37
N SER A 148 9.88 -33.29 39.26
CA SER A 148 10.35 -34.22 38.21
C SER A 148 9.52 -35.51 38.11
N ARG A 149 9.05 -36.05 39.25
CA ARG A 149 8.15 -37.23 39.28
C ARG A 149 6.75 -36.93 38.74
N GLN A 150 6.18 -35.78 39.07
CA GLN A 150 4.86 -35.37 38.58
C GLN A 150 4.90 -35.04 37.08
N TRP A 151 5.99 -34.41 36.62
CA TRP A 151 6.22 -34.15 35.20
C TRP A 151 6.30 -35.43 34.37
N GLN A 152 7.06 -36.42 34.85
CA GLN A 152 7.13 -37.75 34.25
C GLN A 152 5.76 -38.43 34.18
N ALA A 153 4.91 -38.29 35.20
CA ALA A 153 3.54 -38.82 35.19
C ALA A 153 2.66 -38.14 34.11
N THR A 154 2.76 -36.82 33.95
CA THR A 154 2.06 -36.07 32.90
C THR A 154 2.54 -36.48 31.50
N LEU A 155 3.85 -36.68 31.31
CA LEU A 155 4.40 -37.16 30.05
C LEU A 155 3.95 -38.59 29.71
N ARG A 156 3.80 -39.48 30.70
CA ARG A 156 3.23 -40.83 30.51
C ARG A 156 1.76 -40.79 30.10
N GLN A 157 0.99 -39.84 30.63
CA GLN A 157 -0.39 -39.61 30.19
C GLN A 157 -0.48 -39.09 28.76
N LEU A 158 0.51 -38.29 28.32
CA LEU A 158 0.60 -37.84 26.93
C LEU A 158 1.04 -38.95 25.97
N SER A 159 1.95 -39.84 26.38
CA SER A 159 2.34 -40.99 25.56
C SER A 159 1.18 -41.95 25.33
N ALA A 160 0.24 -42.06 26.28
CA ALA A 160 -1.00 -42.80 26.11
C ALA A 160 -1.95 -42.18 25.06
N ARG A 161 -1.77 -40.90 24.72
CA ARG A 161 -2.47 -40.19 23.64
C ARG A 161 -1.66 -40.11 22.34
N GLY A 162 -0.54 -40.83 22.24
CA GLY A 162 0.30 -40.86 21.04
C GLY A 162 1.30 -39.71 20.89
N HIS A 163 1.53 -38.90 21.93
CA HIS A 163 2.53 -37.82 21.91
C HIS A 163 3.75 -38.14 22.78
N THR A 164 4.95 -37.94 22.23
CA THR A 164 6.22 -38.19 22.93
C THR A 164 6.77 -36.92 23.58
N GLN A 165 7.72 -37.07 24.51
CA GLN A 165 8.46 -35.93 25.08
C GLN A 165 9.25 -35.16 24.00
N ALA A 166 9.71 -35.85 22.95
CA ALA A 166 10.38 -35.24 21.82
C ALA A 166 9.42 -34.30 21.04
N ASP A 167 8.13 -34.63 20.98
CA ASP A 167 7.12 -33.78 20.34
C ASP A 167 6.89 -32.50 21.13
N VAL A 168 6.75 -32.57 22.46
CA VAL A 168 6.61 -31.38 23.32
C VAL A 168 7.84 -30.47 23.21
N SER A 169 9.03 -31.07 23.22
CA SER A 169 10.31 -30.35 23.04
C SER A 169 10.39 -29.70 21.65
N SER A 170 9.89 -30.38 20.62
CA SER A 170 9.78 -29.88 19.25
C SER A 170 8.86 -28.66 19.17
N TRP A 171 7.69 -28.70 19.82
CA TRP A 171 6.75 -27.57 19.84
C TRP A 171 7.32 -26.36 20.57
N ALA A 172 7.98 -26.57 21.72
CA ALA A 172 8.71 -25.52 22.42
C ALA A 172 9.81 -24.90 21.54
N TRP A 173 10.59 -25.74 20.85
CA TRP A 173 11.64 -25.30 19.93
C TRP A 173 11.11 -24.46 18.76
N ILE A 174 9.90 -24.71 18.27
CA ILE A 174 9.24 -23.89 17.24
C ILE A 174 8.84 -22.51 17.77
N ILE A 175 8.36 -22.43 19.02
CA ILE A 175 7.76 -21.21 19.60
C ILE A 175 8.81 -20.23 20.13
N ILE A 176 9.94 -20.73 20.63
CA ILE A 176 10.99 -19.94 21.32
C ILE A 176 11.54 -18.73 20.51
N PRO A 177 11.86 -18.84 19.19
CA PRO A 177 12.49 -17.74 18.45
C PRO A 177 11.76 -16.39 18.55
N ARG A 178 12.55 -15.31 18.70
CA ARG A 178 12.04 -13.92 18.70
C ARG A 178 11.45 -13.53 17.34
N GLU A 179 12.16 -13.84 16.25
CA GLU A 179 11.71 -13.56 14.88
C GLU A 179 10.56 -14.47 14.46
N ALA A 180 9.47 -13.88 13.96
CA ALA A 180 8.26 -14.61 13.59
C ALA A 180 8.45 -15.53 12.37
N ASP A 181 9.18 -15.08 11.35
CA ASP A 181 9.47 -15.88 10.16
C ASP A 181 10.31 -17.12 10.49
N LYS A 182 11.27 -17.00 11.42
CA LYS A 182 12.04 -18.16 11.91
C LYS A 182 11.18 -19.20 12.61
N ARG A 183 10.10 -18.80 13.31
CA ARG A 183 9.17 -19.75 13.92
C ARG A 183 8.43 -20.55 12.84
N VAL A 184 8.03 -19.89 11.74
CA VAL A 184 7.39 -20.57 10.60
C VAL A 184 8.38 -21.50 9.89
N GLU A 185 9.61 -21.07 9.67
CA GLU A 185 10.67 -21.92 9.12
C GLU A 185 10.87 -23.20 9.95
N ARG A 186 10.97 -23.07 11.28
CA ARG A 186 11.06 -24.22 12.20
C ARG A 186 9.84 -25.12 12.12
N PHE A 187 8.64 -24.54 12.03
CA PHE A 187 7.40 -25.30 11.89
C PHE A 187 7.37 -26.13 10.59
N LEU A 188 7.91 -25.60 9.49
CA LEU A 188 7.93 -26.29 8.19
C LEU A 188 9.10 -27.29 8.05
N SER A 189 10.15 -27.15 8.86
CA SER A 189 11.37 -27.97 8.76
C SER A 189 11.18 -29.47 9.04
N ARG A 190 10.23 -29.84 9.92
CA ARG A 190 9.99 -31.24 10.29
C ARG A 190 8.75 -31.78 9.57
N PRO A 191 8.85 -32.88 8.81
CA PRO A 191 7.67 -33.53 8.23
C PRO A 191 6.82 -34.15 9.34
N GLY A 192 5.50 -33.97 9.27
CA GLY A 192 4.54 -34.53 10.23
C GLY A 192 3.42 -33.57 10.65
N HIS A 193 2.28 -34.17 11.05
CA HIS A 193 1.15 -33.44 11.63
C HIS A 193 1.56 -32.77 12.94
N LYS A 194 1.17 -31.51 13.11
CA LYS A 194 1.48 -30.68 14.28
C LYS A 194 0.17 -30.21 14.91
N PRO A 195 0.11 -30.09 16.24
CA PRO A 195 -1.10 -29.64 16.90
C PRO A 195 -1.54 -28.25 16.45
N LEU A 196 -2.86 -28.04 16.36
CA LEU A 196 -3.47 -26.79 15.91
C LEU A 196 -3.04 -25.58 16.74
N PHE A 197 -2.79 -25.74 18.05
CA PHE A 197 -2.39 -24.61 18.91
C PHE A 197 -1.05 -24.00 18.47
N VAL A 198 -0.12 -24.81 17.93
CA VAL A 198 1.16 -24.30 17.41
C VAL A 198 0.91 -23.47 16.16
N LEU A 199 0.06 -23.96 15.24
CA LEU A 199 -0.33 -23.24 14.04
C LEU A 199 -1.05 -21.92 14.38
N PHE A 200 -2.03 -21.96 15.30
CA PHE A 200 -2.71 -20.76 15.77
C PHE A 200 -1.75 -19.78 16.43
N TYR A 201 -0.80 -20.24 17.26
CA TYR A 201 0.22 -19.38 17.84
C TYR A 201 1.02 -18.64 16.75
N LEU A 202 1.44 -19.33 15.68
CA LEU A 202 2.15 -18.68 14.57
C LEU A 202 1.30 -17.62 13.85
N LEU A 203 0.00 -17.88 13.72
CA LEU A 203 -0.93 -16.99 13.05
C LEU A 203 -1.42 -15.82 13.93
N THR A 204 -1.40 -15.95 15.26
CA THR A 204 -1.94 -14.95 16.20
C THR A 204 -0.86 -14.16 16.94
N SER A 205 0.32 -14.75 17.18
CA SER A 205 1.40 -14.15 17.95
C SER A 205 1.97 -12.91 17.25
N ARG A 206 2.11 -11.82 18.01
CA ARG A 206 2.74 -10.58 17.56
C ARG A 206 4.21 -10.53 18.02
N PRO A 207 5.13 -9.95 17.22
CA PRO A 207 4.91 -9.42 15.86
C PRO A 207 4.58 -10.54 14.86
N TYR A 208 3.73 -10.23 13.87
CA TYR A 208 3.35 -11.16 12.81
C TYR A 208 4.52 -11.41 11.85
N PHE A 209 4.58 -12.60 11.24
CA PHE A 209 5.56 -12.91 10.19
C PHE A 209 5.42 -11.97 8.98
N GLN A 210 6.52 -11.68 8.30
CA GLN A 210 6.54 -10.67 7.22
C GLN A 210 6.80 -11.28 5.85
N SER A 211 7.33 -12.50 5.77
CA SER A 211 7.63 -13.19 4.52
C SER A 211 6.38 -13.77 3.87
N SER A 212 6.24 -13.55 2.57
CA SER A 212 5.22 -14.20 1.73
C SER A 212 5.47 -15.71 1.63
N GLU A 213 6.73 -16.17 1.69
CA GLU A 213 7.07 -17.59 1.64
C GLU A 213 6.59 -18.33 2.89
N SER A 214 6.62 -17.67 4.06
CA SER A 214 6.06 -18.20 5.30
C SER A 214 4.56 -18.43 5.18
N LEU A 215 3.81 -17.51 4.57
CA LEU A 215 2.38 -17.68 4.31
C LEU A 215 2.10 -18.86 3.38
N LEU A 216 2.79 -18.92 2.24
CA LEU A 216 2.59 -19.98 1.24
C LEU A 216 2.98 -21.36 1.80
N GLY A 217 4.05 -21.43 2.60
CA GLY A 217 4.45 -22.65 3.28
C GLY A 217 3.39 -23.15 4.27
N LEU A 218 2.80 -22.25 5.07
CA LEU A 218 1.70 -22.59 5.97
C LEU A 218 0.43 -22.99 5.22
N LEU A 219 0.12 -22.36 4.09
CA LEU A 219 -1.01 -22.73 3.25
C LEU A 219 -0.84 -24.13 2.64
N ARG A 220 0.35 -24.43 2.10
CA ARG A 220 0.68 -25.76 1.59
C ARG A 220 0.55 -26.81 2.69
N TYR A 221 1.09 -26.53 3.87
CA TYR A 221 0.93 -27.39 5.04
C TYR A 221 -0.56 -27.64 5.38
N CYS A 222 -1.39 -26.61 5.32
CA CYS A 222 -2.82 -26.76 5.59
C CYS A 222 -3.52 -27.63 4.53
N ASN A 223 -3.14 -27.52 3.25
CA ASN A 223 -3.68 -28.38 2.19
C ASN A 223 -3.29 -29.86 2.40
N GLU A 224 -1.99 -30.12 2.60
CA GLU A 224 -1.45 -31.48 2.77
C GLU A 224 -2.08 -32.20 3.97
N TRP A 225 -2.19 -31.52 5.13
CA TRP A 225 -2.59 -32.18 6.38
C TRP A 225 -4.07 -32.05 6.71
N TYR A 226 -4.75 -30.99 6.26
CA TYR A 226 -6.16 -30.76 6.61
C TYR A 226 -7.15 -30.95 5.46
N ALA A 227 -6.67 -31.07 4.20
CA ALA A 227 -7.53 -31.39 3.06
C ALA A 227 -7.26 -32.76 2.42
N GLU A 228 -5.99 -33.22 2.37
CA GLU A 228 -5.66 -34.46 1.66
C GLU A 228 -5.70 -35.72 2.55
N GLN A 229 -5.19 -35.67 3.79
CA GLN A 229 -5.18 -36.86 4.65
C GLN A 229 -6.54 -37.28 5.25
N GLN A 230 -7.56 -36.42 5.22
CA GLN A 230 -8.91 -36.86 5.59
C GLN A 230 -9.53 -37.83 4.56
N LYS A 231 -8.98 -37.93 3.34
CA LYS A 231 -9.44 -38.91 2.34
C LYS A 231 -9.06 -40.36 2.70
N SER A 232 -7.94 -40.59 3.39
CA SER A 232 -7.47 -41.93 3.78
C SER A 232 -8.17 -42.49 5.03
N TYR A 233 -8.89 -41.64 5.79
CA TYR A 233 -9.41 -42.01 7.11
C TYR A 233 -10.84 -42.60 7.09
N ASN A 234 -11.51 -42.60 5.93
CA ASN A 234 -12.85 -43.17 5.80
C ASN A 234 -12.87 -44.72 5.80
N ASP A 235 -11.70 -45.38 5.80
CA ASP A 235 -11.60 -46.83 5.59
C ASP A 235 -11.08 -47.64 6.80
N ALA A 236 -10.80 -47.00 7.95
CA ALA A 236 -10.28 -47.71 9.12
C ALA A 236 -11.00 -47.35 10.43
N THR A 237 -11.65 -48.36 10.99
CA THR A 237 -12.32 -48.42 12.30
C THR A 237 -11.32 -48.38 13.46
N GLN A 238 -10.52 -47.32 13.58
CA GLN A 238 -9.63 -47.12 14.72
C GLN A 238 -10.01 -45.91 15.57
N VAL A 239 -9.85 -46.10 16.87
CA VAL A 239 -10.34 -45.29 17.98
C VAL A 239 -9.87 -43.83 17.87
N PHE A 240 -10.86 -42.93 17.90
CA PHE A 240 -10.75 -41.48 17.76
C PHE A 240 -9.70 -40.81 18.65
N ASP A 241 -8.85 -39.97 18.05
CA ASP A 241 -8.22 -38.86 18.76
C ASP A 241 -8.89 -37.55 18.32
N LEU A 242 -9.74 -36.99 19.20
CA LEU A 242 -10.51 -35.76 18.95
C LEU A 242 -9.63 -34.53 18.69
N ASP A 243 -8.32 -34.60 18.96
CA ASP A 243 -7.37 -33.50 18.78
C ASP A 243 -6.79 -33.39 17.35
N SER A 244 -7.06 -34.37 16.48
CA SER A 244 -6.57 -34.41 15.09
C SER A 244 -7.54 -33.83 14.05
N VAL A 245 -8.85 -33.86 14.31
CA VAL A 245 -9.88 -33.38 13.37
C VAL A 245 -10.17 -31.91 13.62
N ILE A 246 -9.89 -31.04 12.64
CA ILE A 246 -10.31 -29.64 12.71
C ILE A 246 -11.83 -29.59 12.75
N THR A 247 -12.39 -29.00 13.82
CA THR A 247 -13.83 -28.73 13.89
C THR A 247 -14.19 -27.56 12.96
N PRO A 248 -15.42 -27.50 12.39
CA PRO A 248 -15.86 -26.39 11.54
C PRO A 248 -15.64 -24.99 12.16
N VAL A 249 -15.74 -24.88 13.49
CA VAL A 249 -15.49 -23.64 14.23
C VAL A 249 -14.00 -23.27 14.23
N LEU A 250 -13.12 -24.24 14.48
CA LEU A 250 -11.66 -24.02 14.42
C LEU A 250 -11.21 -23.76 12.98
N PHE A 251 -11.78 -24.46 12.01
CA PHE A 251 -11.51 -24.21 10.59
C PHE A 251 -11.89 -22.78 10.20
N SER A 252 -13.07 -22.30 10.62
CA SER A 252 -13.47 -20.91 10.37
C SER A 252 -12.50 -19.90 10.98
N LYS A 253 -12.02 -20.13 12.22
CA LYS A 253 -10.99 -19.29 12.84
C LYS A 253 -9.66 -19.32 12.09
N LEU A 254 -9.27 -20.50 11.58
CA LEU A 254 -8.08 -20.67 10.75
C LEU A 254 -8.20 -19.85 9.46
N LEU A 255 -9.33 -19.94 8.75
CA LEU A 255 -9.62 -19.16 7.55
C LEU A 255 -9.53 -17.65 7.81
N ASP A 256 -10.16 -17.16 8.89
CA ASP A 256 -10.08 -15.74 9.26
C ASP A 256 -8.64 -15.27 9.41
N LYS A 257 -7.78 -16.08 10.04
CA LYS A 257 -6.36 -15.73 10.24
C LYS A 257 -5.55 -15.84 8.96
N LEU A 258 -5.74 -16.87 8.15
CA LEU A 258 -5.07 -17.02 6.87
C LEU A 258 -5.43 -15.88 5.92
N CYS A 259 -6.71 -15.53 5.80
CA CYS A 259 -7.17 -14.40 5.00
C CYS A 259 -6.64 -13.06 5.53
N GLN A 260 -6.60 -12.85 6.85
CA GLN A 260 -5.99 -11.65 7.44
C GLN A 260 -4.51 -11.49 7.06
N HIS A 261 -3.75 -12.58 7.02
CA HIS A 261 -2.35 -12.56 6.59
C HIS A 261 -2.20 -12.42 5.08
N ALA A 262 -3.03 -13.10 4.29
CA ALA A 262 -3.08 -12.94 2.84
C ALA A 262 -3.37 -11.49 2.45
N SER A 263 -4.41 -10.87 3.00
CA SER A 263 -4.75 -9.46 2.73
C SER A 263 -3.71 -8.45 3.23
N ARG A 264 -2.76 -8.87 4.09
CA ARG A 264 -1.64 -8.02 4.54
C ARG A 264 -0.38 -8.18 3.68
N LEU A 265 -0.08 -9.40 3.26
CA LEU A 265 1.18 -9.78 2.60
C LEU A 265 1.01 -10.04 1.10
N GLN A 266 0.08 -10.93 0.74
CA GLN A 266 -0.11 -11.45 -0.62
C GLN A 266 -1.60 -11.79 -0.87
N PRO A 267 -2.40 -10.85 -1.41
CA PRO A 267 -3.82 -11.07 -1.67
C PRO A 267 -4.12 -12.12 -2.76
N ASP A 268 -3.14 -12.41 -3.63
CA ASP A 268 -3.21 -13.45 -4.66
C ASP A 268 -3.30 -14.88 -4.10
N ALA A 269 -3.01 -15.08 -2.81
CA ALA A 269 -3.20 -16.36 -2.12
C ALA A 269 -4.66 -16.64 -1.73
N LEU A 270 -5.56 -15.64 -1.82
CA LEU A 270 -6.98 -15.79 -1.43
C LEU A 270 -7.72 -16.89 -2.23
N PRO A 271 -7.55 -17.04 -3.55
CA PRO A 271 -8.14 -18.14 -4.30
C PRO A 271 -7.68 -19.53 -3.83
N ASN A 272 -6.43 -19.67 -3.36
CA ASN A 272 -5.92 -20.93 -2.82
C ASN A 272 -6.57 -21.26 -1.46
N ILE A 273 -6.84 -20.24 -0.64
CA ILE A 273 -7.59 -20.39 0.62
C ILE A 273 -9.06 -20.79 0.35
N ALA A 274 -9.67 -20.22 -0.69
CA ALA A 274 -10.99 -20.63 -1.14
C ALA A 274 -11.02 -22.10 -1.59
N GLU A 275 -9.98 -22.55 -2.29
CA GLU A 275 -9.84 -23.95 -2.71
C GLU A 275 -9.66 -24.92 -1.54
N LEU A 276 -8.84 -24.55 -0.55
CA LEU A 276 -8.76 -25.27 0.73
C LEU A 276 -10.15 -25.40 1.38
N SER A 277 -10.93 -24.32 1.37
CA SER A 277 -12.29 -24.30 1.93
C SER A 277 -13.25 -25.21 1.17
N VAL A 278 -13.20 -25.20 -0.17
CA VAL A 278 -14.00 -26.10 -1.02
C VAL A 278 -13.67 -27.56 -0.74
N SER A 279 -12.38 -27.90 -0.66
CA SER A 279 -11.94 -29.26 -0.34
C SER A 279 -12.45 -29.70 1.03
N TYR A 280 -12.32 -28.85 2.06
CA TYR A 280 -12.82 -29.14 3.39
C TYR A 280 -14.35 -29.32 3.44
N ILE A 281 -15.13 -28.46 2.77
CA ILE A 281 -16.61 -28.56 2.74
C ILE A 281 -17.07 -29.89 2.12
N LYS A 282 -16.37 -30.37 1.07
CA LYS A 282 -16.65 -31.66 0.44
C LYS A 282 -16.38 -32.86 1.35
N ILE A 283 -15.43 -32.73 2.27
CA ILE A 283 -15.04 -33.81 3.19
C ILE A 283 -16.01 -33.95 4.36
N ILE A 284 -16.78 -32.91 4.71
CA ILE A 284 -17.76 -32.96 5.80
C ILE A 284 -18.71 -34.15 5.55
N PRO A 285 -18.63 -35.22 6.36
CA PRO A 285 -19.21 -36.50 6.01
C PRO A 285 -20.73 -36.41 5.97
N HIS A 286 -21.32 -37.01 4.95
CA HIS A 286 -22.76 -37.27 4.89
C HIS A 286 -23.04 -38.47 5.78
N GLY A 287 -22.83 -38.29 7.10
CA GLY A 287 -23.07 -39.37 8.04
C GLY A 287 -24.52 -39.81 7.88
N HIS A 288 -24.73 -41.04 7.39
CA HIS A 288 -26.02 -41.62 6.98
C HIS A 288 -27.15 -41.54 8.03
N ARG A 289 -26.87 -41.04 9.23
CA ARG A 289 -27.83 -40.85 10.33
C ARG A 289 -28.43 -39.45 10.43
N GLN A 290 -27.77 -38.36 9.96
CA GLN A 290 -28.26 -36.97 10.12
C GLN A 290 -27.79 -36.02 8.98
N PRO A 291 -28.31 -36.18 7.74
CA PRO A 291 -27.93 -35.37 6.58
C PRO A 291 -28.16 -33.86 6.78
N ASP A 292 -29.21 -33.48 7.52
CA ASP A 292 -29.52 -32.07 7.80
C ASP A 292 -28.44 -31.36 8.63
N LYS A 293 -27.74 -32.09 9.51
CA LYS A 293 -26.64 -31.51 10.29
C LYS A 293 -25.41 -31.29 9.45
N ALA A 294 -25.08 -32.24 8.56
CA ALA A 294 -23.97 -32.09 7.62
C ALA A 294 -24.22 -30.89 6.69
N TYR A 295 -25.42 -30.78 6.12
CA TYR A 295 -25.82 -29.64 5.28
C TYR A 295 -25.71 -28.30 6.02
N LYS A 296 -26.18 -28.23 7.28
CA LYS A 296 -26.04 -27.01 8.11
C LYS A 296 -24.57 -26.64 8.34
N LEU A 297 -23.70 -27.61 8.58
CA LEU A 297 -22.27 -27.36 8.77
C LEU A 297 -21.59 -26.91 7.47
N GLN A 298 -21.96 -27.50 6.32
CA GLN A 298 -21.49 -27.06 5.00
C GLN A 298 -21.88 -25.60 4.74
N CYS A 299 -23.14 -25.24 4.98
CA CYS A 299 -23.59 -23.85 4.86
C CYS A 299 -22.83 -22.91 5.80
N GLN A 300 -22.63 -23.31 7.06
CA GLN A 300 -21.88 -22.49 8.03
C GLN A 300 -20.44 -22.24 7.58
N VAL A 301 -19.72 -23.27 7.14
CA VAL A 301 -18.33 -23.13 6.69
C VAL A 301 -18.25 -22.32 5.39
N LEU A 302 -19.16 -22.54 4.44
CA LEU A 302 -19.24 -21.75 3.21
C LEU A 302 -19.41 -20.26 3.53
N ASN A 303 -20.39 -19.91 4.36
CA ASN A 303 -20.68 -18.53 4.71
C ASN A 303 -19.49 -17.87 5.42
N ARG A 304 -18.84 -18.58 6.35
CA ARG A 304 -17.62 -18.09 6.99
C ARG A 304 -16.46 -17.94 6.02
N ALA A 305 -16.28 -18.86 5.08
CA ALA A 305 -15.26 -18.75 4.04
C ALA A 305 -15.49 -17.52 3.16
N ILE A 306 -16.72 -17.29 2.68
CA ILE A 306 -17.09 -16.10 1.88
C ILE A 306 -16.77 -14.82 2.65
N GLN A 307 -17.15 -14.77 3.93
CA GLN A 307 -16.87 -13.64 4.80
C GLN A 307 -15.37 -13.43 5.03
N ALA A 308 -14.58 -14.49 5.19
CA ALA A 308 -13.14 -14.39 5.41
C ALA A 308 -12.39 -13.93 4.15
N VAL A 309 -12.69 -14.50 2.97
CA VAL A 309 -12.00 -14.13 1.71
C VAL A 309 -12.39 -12.74 1.21
N SER A 310 -13.48 -12.16 1.71
CA SER A 310 -13.89 -10.78 1.42
C SER A 310 -13.08 -9.74 2.21
N ALA A 311 -12.12 -10.15 3.05
CA ALA A 311 -11.23 -9.24 3.75
C ALA A 311 -10.37 -8.44 2.76
N VAL A 312 -10.56 -7.12 2.77
CA VAL A 312 -9.89 -6.24 1.79
C VAL A 312 -8.41 -6.06 2.14
N SER A 313 -7.58 -5.99 1.09
CA SER A 313 -6.15 -5.72 1.24
C SER A 313 -5.88 -4.37 1.92
N ARG A 314 -4.93 -4.35 2.86
CA ARG A 314 -4.48 -3.09 3.48
C ARG A 314 -3.68 -2.22 2.52
N LYS A 315 -3.01 -2.84 1.55
CA LYS A 315 -2.22 -2.18 0.50
C LYS A 315 -3.01 -2.24 -0.80
N SER A 316 -3.22 -1.11 -1.46
CA SER A 316 -3.90 -1.03 -2.78
C SER A 316 -5.19 -1.87 -2.88
N PRO A 317 -6.22 -1.59 -2.05
CA PRO A 317 -7.43 -2.41 -1.94
C PRO A 317 -8.16 -2.61 -3.29
N TYR A 318 -8.21 -1.58 -4.14
CA TYR A 318 -8.88 -1.64 -5.44
C TYR A 318 -8.14 -2.53 -6.45
N GLN A 319 -6.80 -2.49 -6.44
CA GLN A 319 -5.97 -3.27 -7.37
C GLN A 319 -6.11 -4.77 -7.13
N TYR A 320 -6.19 -5.20 -5.86
CA TYR A 320 -6.23 -6.61 -5.50
C TYR A 320 -7.64 -7.18 -5.31
N SER A 321 -8.68 -6.36 -5.45
CA SER A 321 -10.08 -6.77 -5.30
C SER A 321 -10.50 -7.89 -6.26
N SER A 322 -9.83 -8.02 -7.41
CA SER A 322 -10.04 -9.11 -8.36
C SER A 322 -9.75 -10.49 -7.75
N TYR A 323 -8.72 -10.62 -6.90
CA TYR A 323 -8.42 -11.88 -6.22
C TYR A 323 -9.48 -12.24 -5.18
N ASN A 324 -10.02 -11.25 -4.46
CA ASN A 324 -11.16 -11.46 -3.58
C ASN A 324 -12.37 -11.99 -4.36
N TRP A 325 -12.66 -11.41 -5.53
CA TRP A 325 -13.78 -11.85 -6.38
C TRP A 325 -13.59 -13.26 -6.93
N THR A 326 -12.38 -13.60 -7.39
CA THR A 326 -12.05 -14.96 -7.83
C THR A 326 -12.26 -15.97 -6.70
N ALA A 327 -11.83 -15.64 -5.48
CA ALA A 327 -12.03 -16.49 -4.30
C ALA A 327 -13.52 -16.69 -3.96
N VAL A 328 -14.31 -15.61 -3.96
CA VAL A 328 -15.76 -15.66 -3.75
C VAL A 328 -16.45 -16.51 -4.84
N THR A 329 -16.10 -16.30 -6.10
CA THR A 329 -16.69 -17.05 -7.24
C THR A 329 -16.40 -18.55 -7.13
N LYS A 330 -15.16 -18.93 -6.74
CA LYS A 330 -14.83 -20.34 -6.46
C LYS A 330 -15.74 -20.93 -5.38
N LEU A 331 -15.97 -20.22 -4.28
CA LEU A 331 -16.87 -20.68 -3.22
C LEU A 331 -18.33 -20.80 -3.69
N LEU A 332 -18.82 -19.83 -4.46
CA LEU A 332 -20.20 -19.84 -4.99
C LEU A 332 -20.42 -20.96 -6.02
N SER A 333 -19.41 -21.29 -6.82
CA SER A 333 -19.47 -22.42 -7.77
C SER A 333 -19.63 -23.79 -7.09
N LEU A 334 -19.30 -23.89 -5.80
CA LEU A 334 -19.59 -25.09 -5.03
C LEU A 334 -21.11 -25.33 -4.91
N SER A 335 -21.89 -24.25 -4.74
CA SER A 335 -23.34 -24.35 -4.62
C SER A 335 -24.04 -24.74 -5.93
N SER A 336 -23.44 -24.43 -7.09
CA SER A 336 -23.99 -24.85 -8.38
C SER A 336 -23.65 -26.29 -8.74
N THR A 337 -22.61 -26.86 -8.12
CA THR A 337 -22.14 -28.23 -8.37
C THR A 337 -22.63 -29.24 -7.32
N SER A 338 -23.14 -28.76 -6.18
CA SER A 338 -23.74 -29.58 -5.12
C SER A 338 -25.18 -30.00 -5.45
N GLU A 339 -25.57 -31.22 -5.08
CA GLU A 339 -26.93 -31.75 -5.25
C GLU A 339 -28.01 -30.87 -4.58
N LYS A 340 -27.68 -30.29 -3.42
CA LYS A 340 -28.54 -29.34 -2.71
C LYS A 340 -27.85 -27.98 -2.63
N THR A 341 -28.50 -26.96 -3.17
CA THR A 341 -28.03 -25.57 -3.17
C THR A 341 -27.73 -25.12 -1.74
N LEU A 342 -26.52 -24.59 -1.51
CA LEU A 342 -26.09 -24.13 -0.19
C LEU A 342 -26.69 -22.75 0.09
N ILE A 343 -27.26 -22.56 1.29
CA ILE A 343 -27.92 -21.29 1.66
C ILE A 343 -26.87 -20.23 1.98
N ILE A 344 -27.00 -19.07 1.35
CA ILE A 344 -26.19 -17.88 1.61
C ILE A 344 -26.87 -17.04 2.71
N GLU A 345 -26.11 -16.69 3.74
CA GLU A 345 -26.56 -15.86 4.86
C GLU A 345 -26.46 -14.35 4.57
N GLU A 346 -27.23 -13.53 5.31
CA GLU A 346 -27.23 -12.06 5.24
C GLU A 346 -25.81 -11.46 5.22
N GLU A 347 -24.93 -11.89 6.14
CA GLU A 347 -23.55 -11.37 6.25
C GLU A 347 -22.66 -11.77 5.07
N SER A 348 -22.98 -12.88 4.40
CA SER A 348 -22.27 -13.32 3.20
C SER A 348 -22.72 -12.53 1.97
N TYR A 349 -24.00 -12.17 1.86
CA TYR A 349 -24.45 -11.19 0.85
C TYR A 349 -23.75 -9.84 1.02
N ARG A 350 -23.62 -9.35 2.26
CA ARG A 350 -22.85 -8.13 2.56
C ARG A 350 -21.37 -8.27 2.19
N ALA A 351 -20.78 -9.43 2.43
CA ALA A 351 -19.40 -9.75 2.02
C ALA A 351 -19.22 -9.70 0.51
N ILE A 352 -20.11 -10.33 -0.24
CA ILE A 352 -20.13 -10.29 -1.71
C ILE A 352 -20.28 -8.86 -2.21
N ARG A 353 -21.25 -8.10 -1.66
CA ARG A 353 -21.48 -6.70 -2.04
C ARG A 353 -20.28 -5.81 -1.76
N GLN A 354 -19.56 -6.01 -0.64
CA GLN A 354 -18.32 -5.29 -0.33
C GLN A 354 -17.24 -5.50 -1.41
N VAL A 355 -17.05 -6.75 -1.86
CA VAL A 355 -16.08 -7.08 -2.91
C VAL A 355 -16.51 -6.45 -4.24
N LEU A 356 -17.79 -6.60 -4.61
CA LEU A 356 -18.34 -6.00 -5.83
C LEU A 356 -18.22 -4.47 -5.86
N LEU A 357 -18.32 -3.81 -4.71
CA LEU A 357 -18.19 -2.35 -4.60
C LEU A 357 -16.75 -1.86 -4.83
N ALA A 358 -15.75 -2.69 -4.55
CA ALA A 358 -14.34 -2.38 -4.77
C ALA A 358 -13.84 -2.72 -6.19
N LEU A 359 -14.54 -3.57 -6.93
CA LEU A 359 -14.17 -3.97 -8.28
C LEU A 359 -14.33 -2.83 -9.30
N PRO A 360 -13.56 -2.84 -10.41
CA PRO A 360 -13.78 -1.92 -11.51
C PRO A 360 -15.17 -2.14 -12.16
N LYS A 361 -15.73 -1.07 -12.73
CA LYS A 361 -17.00 -1.11 -13.47
C LYS A 361 -16.89 -2.04 -14.70
N THR A 362 -17.88 -2.92 -14.87
CA THR A 362 -18.06 -3.68 -16.13
C THR A 362 -18.35 -2.75 -17.30
N ALA A 363 -18.31 -3.26 -18.53
CA ALA A 363 -18.70 -2.48 -19.71
C ALA A 363 -20.14 -1.92 -19.59
N SER A 364 -21.08 -2.74 -19.10
CA SER A 364 -22.47 -2.31 -18.86
C SER A 364 -22.61 -1.26 -17.75
N GLU A 365 -21.85 -1.41 -16.64
CA GLU A 365 -21.81 -0.42 -15.57
C GLU A 365 -21.17 0.89 -16.05
N ARG A 366 -20.15 0.83 -16.92
CA ARG A 366 -19.52 2.01 -17.52
C ARG A 366 -20.45 2.75 -18.48
N ASP A 367 -21.17 2.03 -19.34
CA ASP A 367 -22.15 2.64 -20.23
C ASP A 367 -23.29 3.31 -19.45
N THR A 368 -23.78 2.65 -18.40
CA THR A 368 -24.77 3.28 -17.52
C THR A 368 -24.21 4.50 -16.79
N ALA A 369 -22.99 4.41 -16.28
CA ALA A 369 -22.35 5.52 -15.61
C ALA A 369 -22.07 6.70 -16.56
N SER A 370 -21.75 6.47 -17.83
CA SER A 370 -21.54 7.55 -18.81
C SER A 370 -22.85 8.29 -19.14
N THR A 371 -23.98 7.58 -19.25
CA THR A 371 -25.29 8.23 -19.41
C THR A 371 -25.66 9.11 -18.21
N LEU A 372 -25.33 8.64 -17.00
CA LEU A 372 -25.61 9.35 -15.76
C LEU A 372 -24.58 10.44 -15.43
N ALA A 373 -23.44 10.47 -16.13
CA ALA A 373 -22.32 11.35 -15.80
C ALA A 373 -22.59 12.82 -16.14
N SER A 374 -23.48 13.12 -17.09
CA SER A 374 -23.66 14.48 -17.63
C SER A 374 -24.58 15.38 -16.80
N HIS A 375 -25.51 14.83 -16.02
CA HIS A 375 -26.52 15.62 -15.27
C HIS A 375 -26.54 15.29 -13.77
N TRP A 376 -26.96 16.26 -12.95
CA TRP A 376 -27.22 16.06 -11.53
C TRP A 376 -28.53 16.75 -11.10
N PRO A 377 -29.44 16.08 -10.35
CA PRO A 377 -29.40 14.67 -9.95
C PRO A 377 -29.24 13.72 -11.15
N PRO A 378 -28.57 12.57 -11.00
CA PRO A 378 -28.24 11.73 -12.15
C PRO A 378 -29.50 10.99 -12.61
N TYR A 379 -30.25 11.56 -13.54
CA TYR A 379 -31.36 10.88 -14.21
C TYR A 379 -30.87 10.25 -15.51
N ARG A 380 -31.36 9.04 -15.80
CA ARG A 380 -31.06 8.38 -17.08
C ARG A 380 -31.94 9.00 -18.16
N ILE A 381 -31.31 9.57 -19.18
CA ILE A 381 -31.98 9.94 -20.42
C ILE A 381 -31.89 8.72 -21.35
N MET A 382 -33.02 8.20 -21.79
CA MET A 382 -33.05 7.07 -22.74
C MET A 382 -32.54 7.55 -24.10
N ARG A 383 -31.59 6.81 -24.67
CA ARG A 383 -30.97 7.15 -25.96
C ARG A 383 -31.79 6.66 -27.15
N ASP A 384 -32.42 5.49 -27.03
CA ASP A 384 -33.17 4.84 -28.10
C ASP A 384 -34.39 4.02 -27.59
N GLY A 385 -35.20 3.51 -28.52
CA GLY A 385 -36.39 2.70 -28.22
C GLY A 385 -36.08 1.26 -27.77
N MET A 386 -34.84 0.80 -27.82
CA MET A 386 -34.43 -0.50 -27.26
C MET A 386 -34.15 -0.36 -25.76
N GLU A 387 -33.59 0.77 -25.35
CA GLU A 387 -33.46 1.14 -23.94
C GLU A 387 -34.82 1.34 -23.28
N GLU A 388 -35.78 1.94 -23.98
CA GLU A 388 -37.14 2.12 -23.45
C GLU A 388 -37.85 0.78 -23.15
N LYS A 389 -37.54 -0.27 -23.91
CA LYS A 389 -38.07 -1.64 -23.68
C LYS A 389 -37.38 -2.38 -22.55
N SER A 390 -36.21 -1.92 -22.12
CA SER A 390 -35.42 -2.59 -21.08
C SER A 390 -35.95 -2.20 -19.69
N GLY A 391 -36.15 -3.19 -18.83
CA GLY A 391 -36.58 -2.93 -17.45
C GLY A 391 -35.52 -2.15 -16.65
N PRO A 392 -35.91 -1.44 -15.58
CA PRO A 392 -34.98 -0.64 -14.76
C PRO A 392 -33.86 -1.49 -14.13
N GLU A 393 -34.11 -2.77 -13.91
CA GLU A 393 -33.13 -3.74 -13.41
C GLU A 393 -31.94 -3.96 -14.36
N ALA A 394 -32.11 -3.74 -15.67
CA ALA A 394 -31.04 -3.87 -16.65
C ALA A 394 -29.86 -2.93 -16.32
N TYR A 395 -30.18 -1.74 -15.82
CA TYR A 395 -29.23 -0.65 -15.55
C TYR A 395 -28.67 -0.64 -14.13
N GLN A 396 -29.16 -1.50 -13.25
CA GLN A 396 -28.65 -1.60 -11.89
C GLN A 396 -27.25 -2.22 -11.87
N SER A 397 -26.40 -1.69 -10.99
CA SER A 397 -25.06 -2.24 -10.78
C SER A 397 -25.12 -3.64 -10.16
N ARG A 398 -24.01 -4.38 -10.26
CA ARG A 398 -23.91 -5.72 -9.63
C ARG A 398 -24.10 -5.67 -8.12
N VAL A 399 -23.71 -4.56 -7.49
CA VAL A 399 -23.82 -4.35 -6.05
C VAL A 399 -25.29 -4.23 -5.62
N VAL A 400 -26.09 -3.47 -6.38
CA VAL A 400 -27.52 -3.28 -6.14
C VAL A 400 -28.29 -4.57 -6.42
N LYS A 401 -27.98 -5.25 -7.53
CA LYS A 401 -28.57 -6.56 -7.86
C LYS A 401 -28.35 -7.59 -6.76
N ALA A 402 -27.13 -7.70 -6.23
CA ALA A 402 -26.85 -8.57 -5.09
C ALA A 402 -27.61 -8.15 -3.80
N GLY A 403 -27.92 -6.86 -3.63
CA GLY A 403 -28.76 -6.35 -2.55
C GLY A 403 -30.24 -6.71 -2.71
N ILE A 404 -30.75 -6.76 -3.94
CA ILE A 404 -32.12 -7.22 -4.25
C ILE A 404 -32.23 -8.72 -4.03
N MET A 405 -31.28 -9.52 -4.52
CA MET A 405 -31.22 -10.97 -4.27
C MET A 405 -31.19 -11.31 -2.77
N MET A 406 -30.53 -10.48 -1.97
CA MET A 406 -30.53 -10.61 -0.51
C MET A 406 -31.93 -10.43 0.09
N GLN A 407 -32.71 -9.47 -0.42
CA GLN A 407 -34.11 -9.26 0.01
C GLN A 407 -35.02 -10.39 -0.47
N GLU A 408 -34.85 -10.86 -1.70
CA GLU A 408 -35.56 -12.02 -2.25
C GLU A 408 -35.27 -13.31 -1.44
N GLY A 409 -34.05 -13.42 -0.91
CA GLY A 409 -33.66 -14.47 0.05
C GLY A 409 -34.30 -14.33 1.44
N GLY A 410 -35.13 -13.32 1.68
CA GLY A 410 -35.85 -13.09 2.93
C GLY A 410 -35.10 -12.23 3.96
N TYR A 411 -33.97 -11.63 3.60
CA TYR A 411 -33.19 -10.79 4.52
C TYR A 411 -33.52 -9.31 4.36
N SER A 412 -33.94 -8.67 5.46
CA SER A 412 -34.26 -7.24 5.46
C SER A 412 -33.02 -6.36 5.34
N LYS A 413 -33.14 -5.24 4.62
CA LYS A 413 -32.07 -4.23 4.51
C LYS A 413 -31.94 -3.45 5.81
N LYS A 414 -30.70 -3.28 6.25
CA LYS A 414 -30.30 -2.41 7.37
C LYS A 414 -29.57 -1.18 6.84
N ASP A 415 -29.22 -0.24 7.72
CA ASP A 415 -28.53 1.01 7.35
C ASP A 415 -27.28 0.79 6.49
N PHE A 416 -26.48 -0.24 6.80
CA PHE A 416 -25.30 -0.61 6.01
C PHE A 416 -25.66 -1.00 4.56
N ASP A 417 -26.79 -1.68 4.39
CA ASP A 417 -27.24 -2.11 3.06
C ASP A 417 -27.74 -0.94 2.23
N LEU A 418 -28.40 0.03 2.87
CA LEU A 418 -28.80 1.29 2.26
C LEU A 418 -27.57 2.09 1.79
N ILE A 419 -26.54 2.19 2.63
CA ILE A 419 -25.27 2.83 2.27
C ILE A 419 -24.65 2.15 1.06
N THR A 420 -24.64 0.81 1.07
CA THR A 420 -24.06 0.02 -0.02
C THR A 420 -24.86 0.14 -1.32
N ASP A 421 -26.19 0.29 -1.24
CA ASP A 421 -27.04 0.58 -2.40
C ASP A 421 -26.78 1.98 -2.96
N ILE A 422 -26.67 2.99 -2.09
CA ILE A 422 -26.34 4.37 -2.48
C ILE A 422 -25.00 4.39 -3.21
N LEU A 423 -23.94 3.83 -2.63
CA LEU A 423 -22.64 3.75 -3.30
C LEU A 423 -22.71 2.89 -4.58
N GLY A 424 -23.58 1.88 -4.60
CA GLY A 424 -23.87 1.05 -5.75
C GLY A 424 -24.67 1.74 -6.87
N GLY A 425 -25.18 2.95 -6.66
CA GLY A 425 -25.89 3.74 -7.66
C GLY A 425 -27.41 3.82 -7.47
N MET A 426 -27.96 3.51 -6.29
CA MET A 426 -29.39 3.57 -6.02
C MET A 426 -29.69 4.20 -4.65
N ALA A 427 -30.40 5.32 -4.64
CA ALA A 427 -30.84 6.00 -3.42
C ALA A 427 -32.02 5.28 -2.74
N PRO A 428 -32.35 5.61 -1.47
CA PRO A 428 -33.45 4.97 -0.74
C PRO A 428 -34.83 5.15 -1.36
N ASP A 429 -35.01 6.21 -2.14
CA ASP A 429 -36.23 6.51 -2.91
C ASP A 429 -36.27 5.78 -4.28
N GLY A 430 -35.24 4.99 -4.59
CA GLY A 430 -35.07 4.30 -5.87
C GLY A 430 -34.48 5.17 -6.99
N SER A 431 -34.21 6.46 -6.73
CA SER A 431 -33.57 7.33 -7.72
C SER A 431 -32.10 6.90 -7.97
N PRO A 432 -31.56 7.14 -9.18
CA PRO A 432 -30.18 6.78 -9.45
C PRO A 432 -29.22 7.69 -8.67
N THR A 433 -28.06 7.16 -8.30
CA THR A 433 -26.93 7.93 -7.77
C THR A 433 -25.67 7.59 -8.56
N VAL A 434 -24.61 8.40 -8.42
CA VAL A 434 -23.35 8.10 -9.12
C VAL A 434 -22.73 6.83 -8.52
N GLN A 435 -22.61 5.80 -9.36
CA GLN A 435 -21.97 4.53 -8.99
C GLN A 435 -20.52 4.78 -8.54
N THR A 436 -20.29 4.67 -7.24
CA THR A 436 -19.04 5.08 -6.59
C THR A 436 -18.32 3.88 -6.00
N ARG A 437 -17.12 3.59 -6.52
CA ARG A 437 -16.27 2.52 -6.01
C ARG A 437 -15.71 2.86 -4.65
N ALA A 438 -15.82 1.92 -3.73
CA ALA A 438 -15.50 2.15 -2.33
C ALA A 438 -15.06 0.87 -1.63
N ASN A 439 -14.02 0.99 -0.81
CA ASN A 439 -13.75 0.03 0.25
C ASN A 439 -14.46 0.49 1.53
N TYR A 440 -15.69 0.03 1.73
CA TYR A 440 -16.50 0.36 2.91
C TYR A 440 -16.50 -0.84 3.89
N PRO A 441 -16.12 -0.67 5.16
CA PRO A 441 -16.05 -1.77 6.12
C PRO A 441 -17.44 -2.32 6.49
N ARG A 442 -17.59 -3.64 6.47
CA ARG A 442 -18.87 -4.36 6.69
C ARG A 442 -19.57 -4.13 8.01
N HIS A 443 -18.82 -3.82 9.06
CA HIS A 443 -19.34 -3.80 10.44
C HIS A 443 -19.23 -2.45 11.12
N LEU A 444 -18.74 -1.41 10.44
CA LEU A 444 -18.77 -0.07 11.03
C LEU A 444 -20.20 0.47 10.94
N ARG A 445 -20.76 0.80 12.10
CA ARG A 445 -21.97 1.61 12.18
C ARG A 445 -21.56 3.06 12.02
N PHE A 446 -21.93 3.63 10.91
CA PHE A 446 -21.72 5.04 10.63
C PHE A 446 -23.02 5.78 10.95
N GLU A 447 -22.98 6.61 11.98
CA GLU A 447 -24.11 7.48 12.28
C GLU A 447 -24.37 8.39 11.07
N GLN A 448 -25.63 8.47 10.62
CA GLN A 448 -25.99 9.19 9.38
C GLN A 448 -25.22 8.72 8.14
N GLY A 449 -24.79 7.45 8.11
CA GLY A 449 -23.98 6.93 7.01
C GLY A 449 -24.67 7.01 5.64
N ALA A 450 -26.00 6.92 5.58
CA ALA A 450 -26.75 7.09 4.32
C ALA A 450 -26.58 8.51 3.75
N TRP A 451 -26.65 9.53 4.58
CA TRP A 451 -26.43 10.92 4.17
C TRP A 451 -24.98 11.16 3.73
N ALA A 452 -24.01 10.63 4.49
CA ALA A 452 -22.60 10.68 4.12
C ALA A 452 -22.33 9.96 2.79
N ALA A 453 -23.01 8.83 2.53
CA ALA A 453 -22.92 8.10 1.27
C ALA A 453 -23.49 8.92 0.10
N GLN A 454 -24.64 9.60 0.28
CA GLN A 454 -25.22 10.47 -0.74
C GLN A 454 -24.26 11.61 -1.13
N ILE A 455 -23.62 12.26 -0.15
CA ILE A 455 -22.57 13.27 -0.39
C ILE A 455 -21.38 12.64 -1.13
N ARG A 456 -20.98 11.43 -0.76
CA ARG A 456 -19.88 10.73 -1.44
C ARG A 456 -20.21 10.41 -2.90
N THR A 457 -21.47 10.15 -3.24
CA THR A 457 -21.94 9.85 -4.60
C THR A 457 -22.22 11.08 -5.47
N THR A 458 -21.74 12.27 -5.10
CA THR A 458 -21.79 13.44 -5.98
C THR A 458 -20.58 13.51 -6.91
N ARG A 459 -20.71 14.22 -8.03
CA ARG A 459 -19.62 14.38 -9.03
C ARG A 459 -18.61 15.46 -8.60
N ASN A 460 -19.08 16.50 -7.90
CA ASN A 460 -18.28 17.67 -7.53
C ASN A 460 -18.64 18.22 -6.14
N ALA A 461 -17.93 19.29 -5.77
CA ALA A 461 -18.03 20.01 -4.51
C ALA A 461 -19.36 20.76 -4.33
N GLN A 462 -19.88 21.37 -5.40
CA GLN A 462 -21.14 22.13 -5.40
C GLN A 462 -22.35 21.23 -5.14
N GLU A 463 -22.41 20.08 -5.82
CA GLU A 463 -23.46 19.07 -5.62
C GLU A 463 -23.42 18.49 -4.19
N ALA A 464 -22.21 18.22 -3.68
CA ALA A 464 -22.04 17.76 -2.30
C ALA A 464 -22.55 18.79 -1.29
N TRP A 465 -22.29 20.07 -1.54
CA TRP A 465 -22.79 21.16 -0.71
C TRP A 465 -24.31 21.32 -0.78
N ALA A 466 -24.89 21.17 -1.97
CA ALA A 466 -26.34 21.18 -2.13
C ALA A 466 -27.02 20.06 -1.30
N LEU A 467 -26.47 18.85 -1.30
CA LEU A 467 -26.96 17.74 -0.46
C LEU A 467 -26.67 17.94 1.03
N PHE A 468 -25.59 18.63 1.38
CA PHE A 468 -25.30 18.97 2.78
C PHE A 468 -26.31 19.99 3.34
N LYS A 469 -26.83 20.90 2.51
CA LYS A 469 -27.88 21.85 2.93
C LYS A 469 -29.28 21.23 3.06
N HIS A 470 -29.54 20.14 2.35
CA HIS A 470 -30.83 19.45 2.32
C HIS A 470 -30.69 18.06 2.94
N PRO A 471 -30.72 17.95 4.29
CA PRO A 471 -30.64 16.66 4.96
C PRO A 471 -31.82 15.76 4.58
N PRO A 472 -31.67 14.42 4.66
CA PRO A 472 -32.74 13.47 4.35
C PRO A 472 -34.01 13.69 5.20
N GLU A 473 -33.82 14.10 6.46
CA GLU A 473 -34.90 14.46 7.38
C GLU A 473 -34.81 15.96 7.72
N PRO A 474 -35.93 16.72 7.62
CA PRO A 474 -35.95 18.13 7.97
C PRO A 474 -35.48 18.38 9.41
N GLY A 475 -34.53 19.32 9.59
CA GLY A 475 -34.01 19.70 10.91
C GLY A 475 -32.93 18.77 11.47
N MET A 476 -32.53 17.72 10.75
CA MET A 476 -31.42 16.85 11.15
C MET A 476 -30.08 17.61 11.12
N LYS A 477 -29.31 17.54 12.21
CA LYS A 477 -27.98 18.15 12.30
C LYS A 477 -26.88 17.20 11.78
N PRO A 478 -25.89 17.69 11.02
CA PRO A 478 -24.80 16.86 10.50
C PRO A 478 -23.89 16.34 11.61
N LYS A 479 -23.49 15.07 11.50
CA LYS A 479 -22.51 14.42 12.38
C LYS A 479 -21.14 14.27 11.71
N PHE A 480 -20.16 13.73 12.43
CA PHE A 480 -18.77 13.55 11.99
C PHE A 480 -18.64 12.95 10.59
N GLU A 481 -19.38 11.89 10.29
CA GLU A 481 -19.30 11.16 9.02
C GLU A 481 -19.71 12.01 7.81
N VAL A 482 -20.73 12.86 7.99
CA VAL A 482 -21.26 13.77 6.97
C VAL A 482 -20.23 14.86 6.67
N TYR A 483 -19.69 15.51 7.71
CA TYR A 483 -18.61 16.49 7.57
C TYR A 483 -17.36 15.89 6.92
N ARG A 484 -16.99 14.66 7.30
CA ARG A 484 -15.81 13.98 6.75
C ARG A 484 -15.94 13.76 5.25
N GLU A 485 -17.07 13.24 4.76
CA GLU A 485 -17.26 13.02 3.32
C GLU A 485 -17.41 14.34 2.54
N LEU A 486 -18.03 15.37 3.13
CA LEU A 486 -18.06 16.72 2.53
C LEU A 486 -16.65 17.28 2.36
N ILE A 487 -15.86 17.34 3.45
CA ILE A 487 -14.49 17.87 3.40
C ILE A 487 -13.62 17.05 2.44
N ALA A 488 -13.78 15.72 2.42
CA ALA A 488 -13.07 14.86 1.46
C ALA A 488 -13.42 15.21 0.00
N LYS A 489 -14.67 15.59 -0.29
CA LYS A 489 -15.10 16.03 -1.62
C LYS A 489 -14.56 17.42 -1.97
N LEU A 490 -14.51 18.34 -1.01
CA LEU A 490 -13.96 19.68 -1.21
C LEU A 490 -12.44 19.68 -1.42
N SER A 491 -11.75 18.74 -0.79
CA SER A 491 -10.29 18.61 -0.87
C SER A 491 -9.83 17.75 -2.06
N ALA A 492 -10.77 17.19 -2.82
CA ALA A 492 -10.47 16.34 -3.95
C ALA A 492 -9.92 17.13 -5.14
N LYS A 493 -8.97 16.51 -5.86
CA LYS A 493 -8.38 17.11 -7.07
C LYS A 493 -9.33 16.97 -8.26
N PRO A 494 -9.32 17.92 -9.20
CA PRO A 494 -10.03 17.75 -10.45
C PRO A 494 -9.45 16.59 -11.26
N ALA A 495 -10.34 15.90 -11.96
CA ALA A 495 -10.04 14.95 -13.02
C ALA A 495 -9.02 15.54 -14.02
N LYS A 496 -7.98 14.78 -14.37
CA LYS A 496 -7.02 15.19 -15.41
C LYS A 496 -7.69 15.14 -16.78
N ALA A 497 -7.48 16.17 -17.61
CA ALA A 497 -7.95 16.18 -18.99
C ALA A 497 -7.42 14.95 -19.76
N GLY A 498 -8.29 14.29 -20.51
CA GLY A 498 -7.93 13.13 -21.34
C GLY A 498 -7.89 11.76 -20.65
N HIS A 499 -8.19 11.65 -19.35
CA HIS A 499 -8.30 10.34 -18.70
C HIS A 499 -9.62 9.62 -19.03
N HIS A 500 -9.67 8.29 -18.90
CA HIS A 500 -10.89 7.49 -19.09
C HIS A 500 -11.72 7.27 -17.80
N ASN A 501 -11.39 7.97 -16.71
CA ASN A 501 -12.12 7.82 -15.45
C ASN A 501 -13.50 8.47 -15.56
N LEU A 502 -14.53 7.78 -15.06
CA LEU A 502 -15.88 8.31 -14.91
C LEU A 502 -16.13 8.77 -13.46
N PRO A 503 -17.15 9.61 -13.22
CA PRO A 503 -17.57 9.95 -11.86
C PRO A 503 -17.77 8.69 -11.00
N GLY A 504 -17.18 8.71 -9.81
CA GLY A 504 -17.21 7.60 -8.87
C GLY A 504 -16.19 6.47 -9.08
N ASP A 505 -15.35 6.50 -10.14
CA ASP A 505 -14.23 5.55 -10.26
C ASP A 505 -13.10 5.84 -9.26
N GLY A 506 -12.86 7.12 -9.00
CA GLY A 506 -11.87 7.62 -8.05
C GLY A 506 -12.46 8.62 -7.06
N ARG A 507 -11.58 9.29 -6.31
CA ARG A 507 -11.93 10.42 -5.44
C ARG A 507 -11.91 11.77 -6.17
N GLU A 508 -11.56 11.78 -7.45
CA GLU A 508 -11.45 12.99 -8.29
C GLU A 508 -12.83 13.66 -8.48
N VAL A 509 -12.83 14.99 -8.61
CA VAL A 509 -14.03 15.78 -8.92
C VAL A 509 -14.10 16.09 -10.40
N PHE A 510 -15.32 16.11 -10.93
CA PHE A 510 -15.60 16.36 -12.34
C PHE A 510 -16.17 17.78 -12.54
N PRO A 511 -16.01 18.37 -13.74
CA PRO A 511 -16.53 19.71 -14.02
C PRO A 511 -18.03 19.83 -13.70
N TYR A 512 -18.42 20.99 -13.21
CA TYR A 512 -19.80 21.39 -13.01
C TYR A 512 -20.20 22.31 -14.17
N ASN A 513 -21.31 22.03 -14.84
CA ASN A 513 -21.79 22.87 -15.94
C ASN A 513 -22.42 24.15 -15.36
N ASP A 514 -21.68 25.26 -15.39
CA ASP A 514 -22.10 26.58 -14.90
C ASP A 514 -22.25 27.63 -16.01
N GLU A 515 -22.07 27.25 -17.28
CA GLU A 515 -22.10 28.15 -18.44
C GLU A 515 -23.37 29.02 -18.51
N ASN A 516 -24.50 28.50 -18.01
CA ASN A 516 -25.80 29.18 -18.02
C ASN A 516 -26.17 29.86 -16.68
N LEU A 517 -25.30 29.84 -15.67
CA LEU A 517 -25.59 30.41 -14.35
C LEU A 517 -25.12 31.86 -14.26
N SER A 518 -25.96 32.71 -13.67
CA SER A 518 -25.56 34.07 -13.28
C SER A 518 -24.49 34.06 -12.17
N ASP A 519 -23.68 35.11 -12.06
CA ASP A 519 -22.65 35.21 -11.02
C ASP A 519 -23.24 35.08 -9.60
N PHE A 520 -24.46 35.58 -9.38
CA PHE A 520 -25.20 35.44 -8.13
C PHE A 520 -25.56 33.98 -7.83
N GLU A 521 -26.03 33.24 -8.84
CA GLU A 521 -26.34 31.82 -8.68
C GLU A 521 -25.09 30.98 -8.45
N ARG A 522 -23.99 31.29 -9.14
CA ARG A 522 -22.68 30.66 -8.91
C ARG A 522 -22.19 30.89 -7.48
N ALA A 523 -22.32 32.10 -6.95
CA ALA A 523 -21.96 32.40 -5.56
C ALA A 523 -22.80 31.60 -4.54
N ARG A 524 -24.09 31.37 -4.84
CA ARG A 524 -25.01 30.63 -3.97
C ARG A 524 -24.77 29.11 -3.97
N THR A 525 -24.35 28.55 -5.10
CA THR A 525 -24.06 27.12 -5.25
C THR A 525 -22.67 26.74 -4.74
N ASN A 526 -21.73 27.69 -4.73
CA ASN A 526 -20.38 27.43 -4.27
C ASN A 526 -20.32 27.10 -2.76
N PRO A 527 -19.57 26.05 -2.37
CA PRO A 527 -19.36 25.72 -0.96
C PRO A 527 -18.49 26.75 -0.25
N PRO A 528 -18.64 26.89 1.08
CA PRO A 528 -17.70 27.63 1.90
C PRO A 528 -16.33 26.95 1.91
N SER A 529 -15.30 27.70 2.33
CA SER A 529 -13.95 27.15 2.44
C SER A 529 -13.87 26.05 3.50
N ILE A 530 -12.91 25.12 3.32
CA ILE A 530 -12.68 24.01 4.28
C ILE A 530 -12.46 24.56 5.70
N ARG A 531 -11.77 25.71 5.82
CA ARG A 531 -11.59 26.41 7.09
C ARG A 531 -12.92 26.70 7.79
N LYS A 532 -13.86 27.35 7.09
CA LYS A 532 -15.18 27.70 7.64
C LYS A 532 -15.98 26.46 8.03
N ILE A 533 -15.92 25.40 7.23
CA ILE A 533 -16.62 24.13 7.54
C ILE A 533 -16.04 23.46 8.79
N VAL A 534 -14.72 23.56 8.98
CA VAL A 534 -14.07 23.06 10.20
C VAL A 534 -14.46 23.91 11.42
N GLU A 535 -14.57 25.23 11.27
CA GLU A 535 -15.12 26.12 12.33
C GLU A 535 -16.57 25.73 12.67
N GLU A 536 -17.43 25.51 11.67
CA GLU A 536 -18.81 25.04 11.86
C GLU A 536 -18.86 23.69 12.58
N MET A 537 -18.00 22.74 12.19
CA MET A 537 -17.89 21.43 12.82
C MET A 537 -17.45 21.53 14.28
N TYR A 538 -16.49 22.41 14.59
CA TYR A 538 -16.01 22.68 15.94
C TYR A 538 -17.09 23.34 16.80
N ASN A 539 -17.77 24.36 16.28
CA ASN A 539 -18.86 25.06 16.95
C ASN A 539 -20.07 24.15 17.22
N ALA A 540 -20.28 23.13 16.37
CA ALA A 540 -21.28 22.08 16.59
C ALA A 540 -20.87 21.06 17.68
N GLY A 541 -19.66 21.17 18.23
CA GLY A 541 -19.14 20.27 19.28
C GLY A 541 -18.72 18.90 18.77
N ILE A 542 -18.45 18.74 17.46
CA ILE A 542 -18.11 17.46 16.85
C ILE A 542 -16.60 17.22 16.95
N PRO A 543 -16.15 16.08 17.49
CA PRO A 543 -14.73 15.90 17.76
C PRO A 543 -13.89 15.65 16.49
N ILE A 544 -12.80 16.41 16.34
CA ILE A 544 -11.77 16.27 15.30
C ILE A 544 -10.53 15.62 15.95
N ARG A 545 -10.24 14.36 15.57
CA ARG A 545 -9.17 13.55 16.20
C ARG A 545 -8.35 12.74 15.19
N GLY A 546 -7.10 12.45 15.58
CA GLY A 546 -6.26 11.39 15.01
C GLY A 546 -6.05 11.49 13.48
N PRO A 547 -6.35 10.42 12.71
CA PRO A 547 -6.09 10.39 11.26
C PRO A 547 -6.84 11.44 10.44
N PHE A 548 -8.03 11.86 10.88
CA PHE A 548 -8.80 12.88 10.18
C PHE A 548 -8.11 14.25 10.29
N LEU A 549 -7.64 14.61 11.49
CA LEU A 549 -6.84 15.81 11.70
C LEU A 549 -5.53 15.77 10.91
N ALA A 550 -4.83 14.64 10.93
CA ALA A 550 -3.62 14.45 10.12
C ALA A 550 -3.88 14.67 8.62
N GLY A 551 -5.03 14.21 8.12
CA GLY A 551 -5.49 14.47 6.75
C GLY A 551 -5.71 15.95 6.44
N LEU A 552 -6.38 16.69 7.35
CA LEU A 552 -6.60 18.14 7.23
C LEU A 552 -5.27 18.92 7.19
N ILE A 553 -4.35 18.60 8.10
CA ILE A 553 -3.01 19.22 8.16
C ILE A 553 -2.26 18.96 6.85
N LYS A 554 -2.25 17.71 6.39
CA LYS A 554 -1.57 17.29 5.16
C LYS A 554 -2.06 18.07 3.93
N GLN A 555 -3.36 18.38 3.86
CA GLN A 555 -3.99 19.08 2.74
C GLN A 555 -3.99 20.61 2.87
N SER A 556 -3.54 21.15 4.01
CA SER A 556 -3.63 22.59 4.30
C SER A 556 -2.77 23.45 3.35
N PRO A 557 -3.28 24.56 2.80
CA PRO A 557 -2.51 25.40 1.87
C PRO A 557 -1.37 26.19 2.54
N SER A 558 -1.45 26.41 3.86
CA SER A 558 -0.44 27.14 4.62
C SER A 558 -0.30 26.59 6.04
N ILE A 559 0.77 26.99 6.74
CA ILE A 559 1.01 26.65 8.14
C ILE A 559 -0.09 27.26 9.04
N ASP A 560 -0.52 28.49 8.75
CA ASP A 560 -1.58 29.16 9.54
C ASP A 560 -2.91 28.42 9.48
N VAL A 561 -3.28 27.90 8.30
CA VAL A 561 -4.50 27.09 8.14
C VAL A 561 -4.35 25.75 8.86
N ALA A 562 -3.17 25.12 8.83
CA ALA A 562 -2.91 23.90 9.58
C ALA A 562 -2.98 24.12 11.10
N LEU A 563 -2.41 25.23 11.61
CA LEU A 563 -2.50 25.63 13.01
C LEU A 563 -3.95 25.89 13.42
N HIS A 564 -4.73 26.57 12.56
CA HIS A 564 -6.15 26.78 12.78
C HIS A 564 -6.92 25.44 12.90
N HIS A 565 -6.61 24.44 12.07
CA HIS A 565 -7.21 23.11 12.20
C HIS A 565 -6.80 22.39 13.50
N VAL A 566 -5.57 22.61 14.00
CA VAL A 566 -5.13 22.12 15.31
C VAL A 566 -5.87 22.82 16.45
N ASP A 567 -6.09 24.13 16.34
CA ASP A 567 -6.83 24.91 17.35
C ASP A 567 -8.27 24.40 17.48
N CYS A 568 -8.94 24.16 16.34
CA CYS A 568 -10.27 23.56 16.26
C CYS A 568 -10.32 22.04 16.57
N SER A 569 -9.23 21.43 17.04
CA SER A 569 -9.18 19.99 17.35
C SER A 569 -9.42 19.66 18.82
N ASN A 570 -9.64 18.37 19.12
CA ASN A 570 -9.78 17.87 20.49
C ASN A 570 -8.46 17.35 21.09
N LEU A 571 -7.32 17.89 20.63
CA LEU A 571 -6.03 17.66 21.28
C LEU A 571 -5.99 18.37 22.64
N GLU A 572 -5.12 17.90 23.52
CA GLU A 572 -4.84 18.55 24.79
C GLU A 572 -4.24 19.95 24.57
N GLU A 573 -4.69 20.95 25.34
CA GLU A 573 -4.24 22.34 25.19
C GLU A 573 -2.71 22.49 25.37
N GLY A 574 -2.10 21.68 26.24
CA GLY A 574 -0.64 21.59 26.37
C GLY A 574 0.04 21.20 25.05
N LEU A 575 -0.49 20.18 24.36
CA LEU A 575 0.04 19.75 23.07
C LEU A 575 -0.21 20.78 21.96
N LYS A 576 -1.39 21.43 21.94
CA LYS A 576 -1.68 22.51 20.98
C LYS A 576 -0.71 23.68 21.14
N SER A 577 -0.47 24.10 22.38
CA SER A 577 0.46 25.20 22.69
C SER A 577 1.90 24.84 22.31
N SER A 578 2.33 23.59 22.56
CA SER A 578 3.64 23.07 22.16
C SER A 578 3.79 23.06 20.62
N ILE A 579 2.82 22.53 19.87
CA ILE A 579 2.84 22.54 18.40
C ILE A 579 2.89 23.98 17.86
N ARG A 580 2.09 24.88 18.44
CA ARG A 580 2.06 26.30 18.06
C ARG A 580 3.41 26.96 18.32
N GLN A 581 4.03 26.68 19.46
CA GLN A 581 5.33 27.23 19.81
C GLN A 581 6.41 26.72 18.86
N SER A 582 6.51 25.40 18.66
CA SER A 582 7.50 24.81 17.75
C SER A 582 7.34 25.32 16.30
N LEU A 583 6.12 25.53 15.82
CA LEU A 583 5.89 26.06 14.46
C LEU A 583 6.06 27.59 14.34
N LYS A 584 5.90 28.36 15.43
CA LYS A 584 6.22 29.79 15.46
C LYS A 584 7.73 30.04 15.56
N ASP A 585 8.44 29.16 16.28
CA ASP A 585 9.90 29.15 16.43
C ASP A 585 10.64 28.66 15.18
N TYR A 586 9.94 28.50 14.05
CA TYR A 586 10.51 28.17 12.75
C TYR A 586 11.74 29.04 12.35
N GLN A 587 11.94 30.19 12.99
CA GLN A 587 13.06 31.12 12.78
C GLN A 587 14.13 31.10 13.88
N GLY A 588 13.89 30.47 15.04
CA GLY A 588 14.81 30.39 16.16
C GLY A 588 15.13 28.93 16.48
N LEU A 589 16.37 28.49 16.23
CA LEU A 589 16.88 27.16 16.54
C LEU A 589 16.94 26.88 18.07
N THR A 590 15.81 26.86 18.75
CA THR A 590 15.72 26.45 20.16
C THR A 590 14.73 25.31 20.27
N GLY A 591 15.26 24.12 20.51
CA GLY A 591 14.53 22.86 20.64
C GLY A 591 13.55 22.87 21.80
N SER A 592 12.35 23.42 21.59
CA SER A 592 11.21 23.13 22.44
C SER A 592 10.78 21.69 22.15
N VAL A 593 11.00 20.82 23.13
CA VAL A 593 10.67 19.40 23.08
C VAL A 593 9.16 19.26 22.83
N LEU A 594 8.77 18.75 21.65
CA LEU A 594 7.42 18.23 21.45
C LEU A 594 7.26 17.04 22.40
N THR A 595 6.51 17.20 23.49
CA THR A 595 6.21 16.13 24.44
C THR A 595 5.35 15.06 23.75
N ASN A 596 5.99 14.02 23.21
CA ASN A 596 5.40 12.81 22.60
C ASN A 596 4.12 13.07 21.75
N PRO A 597 4.19 13.83 20.64
CA PRO A 597 3.06 14.01 19.76
C PRO A 597 2.67 12.67 19.11
N PRO A 598 1.37 12.42 18.81
CA PRO A 598 0.96 11.27 18.03
C PRO A 598 1.69 11.23 16.68
N HIS A 599 2.33 10.10 16.35
CA HIS A 599 3.15 9.95 15.15
C HIS A 599 2.43 10.35 13.84
N ASP A 600 1.12 10.11 13.74
CA ASP A 600 0.31 10.46 12.56
C ASP A 600 0.24 11.98 12.33
N ILE A 601 0.14 12.77 13.40
CA ILE A 601 0.04 14.23 13.34
C ILE A 601 1.41 14.83 13.01
N LEU A 602 2.46 14.32 13.65
CA LEU A 602 3.82 14.75 13.37
C LEU A 602 4.22 14.46 11.92
N HIS A 603 3.86 13.28 11.40
CA HIS A 603 4.12 12.93 9.99
C HIS A 603 3.36 13.85 9.03
N ALA A 604 2.12 14.21 9.37
CA ALA A 604 1.34 15.17 8.57
C ALA A 604 1.98 16.56 8.52
N PHE A 605 2.58 17.03 9.62
CA PHE A 605 3.34 18.28 9.61
C PHE A 605 4.62 18.19 8.77
N ILE A 606 5.36 17.09 8.84
CA ILE A 606 6.52 16.86 7.98
C ILE A 606 6.11 16.87 6.50
N ASP A 607 4.99 16.23 6.15
CA ASP A 607 4.47 16.23 4.78
C ASP A 607 4.06 17.63 4.32
N LEU A 608 3.36 18.38 5.17
CA LEU A 608 2.98 19.78 4.93
C LEU A 608 4.21 20.65 4.67
N LEU A 609 5.20 20.64 5.57
CA LEU A 609 6.42 21.43 5.47
C LEU A 609 7.20 21.09 4.20
N CYS A 610 7.38 19.79 3.91
CA CYS A 610 8.03 19.37 2.67
C CYS A 610 7.24 19.80 1.42
N ARG A 611 5.90 19.90 1.50
CA ARG A 611 5.07 20.36 0.37
C ARG A 611 5.13 21.87 0.16
N LEU A 612 5.22 22.65 1.24
CA LEU A 612 5.32 24.10 1.21
C LEU A 612 6.69 24.61 0.73
N GLN A 613 7.69 23.74 0.64
CA GLN A 613 8.98 24.08 0.07
C GLN A 613 8.81 24.63 -1.37
N PRO A 614 9.37 25.80 -1.69
CA PRO A 614 9.20 26.43 -3.00
C PRO A 614 9.92 25.67 -4.13
N ASN A 615 9.35 25.76 -5.32
CA ASN A 615 9.99 25.33 -6.57
C ASN A 615 10.39 26.55 -7.41
N ARG A 616 11.51 26.47 -8.13
CA ARG A 616 11.95 27.46 -9.10
C ARG A 616 11.06 27.39 -10.34
N THR A 617 10.33 28.47 -10.58
CA THR A 617 9.51 28.77 -11.77
C THR A 617 10.12 29.96 -12.53
N SER A 618 9.73 30.18 -13.78
CA SER A 618 10.19 31.33 -14.60
C SER A 618 9.97 32.69 -13.94
N ASN A 619 8.97 32.80 -13.06
CA ASN A 619 8.57 34.04 -12.40
C ASN A 619 9.10 34.16 -10.96
N THR A 620 10.06 33.32 -10.57
CA THR A 620 10.58 33.30 -9.20
C THR A 620 11.61 34.40 -9.02
N PRO A 621 11.50 35.28 -8.01
CA PRO A 621 12.52 36.28 -7.75
C PRO A 621 13.86 35.61 -7.43
N SER A 622 14.96 36.27 -7.81
CA SER A 622 16.34 35.79 -7.58
C SER A 622 16.66 35.53 -6.11
N HIS A 623 15.95 36.20 -5.19
CA HIS A 623 16.07 36.03 -3.76
C HIS A 623 14.69 35.85 -3.11
N ILE A 624 14.47 34.69 -2.47
CA ILE A 624 13.28 34.45 -1.64
C ILE A 624 13.69 34.56 -0.17
N SER A 625 12.81 35.11 0.67
CA SER A 625 13.04 35.19 2.11
C SER A 625 13.36 33.81 2.69
N ASN A 626 14.43 33.77 3.50
CA ASN A 626 14.86 32.62 4.29
C ASN A 626 13.68 31.93 5.02
N LYS A 627 12.68 32.70 5.48
CA LYS A 627 11.48 32.18 6.15
C LYS A 627 10.71 31.14 5.33
N SER A 628 10.71 31.24 4.00
CA SER A 628 10.03 30.27 3.13
C SER A 628 10.90 29.06 2.76
N MET A 629 12.22 29.20 2.84
CA MET A 629 13.19 28.21 2.35
C MET A 629 13.60 27.15 3.37
N TYR A 630 13.46 27.41 4.66
CA TYR A 630 13.87 26.45 5.70
C TYR A 630 12.82 25.36 6.03
N SER A 631 11.76 25.18 5.21
CA SER A 631 10.63 24.30 5.57
C SER A 631 11.07 22.84 5.61
N ILE A 632 11.83 22.42 4.60
CA ILE A 632 12.35 21.06 4.51
C ILE A 632 13.45 20.76 5.53
N HIS A 633 14.26 21.77 5.89
CA HIS A 633 15.27 21.68 6.95
C HIS A 633 14.62 21.50 8.33
N TYR A 634 13.53 22.22 8.58
CA TYR A 634 12.75 22.06 9.80
C TYR A 634 12.02 20.71 9.83
N ALA A 635 11.44 20.27 8.71
CA ALA A 635 10.86 18.94 8.58
C ALA A 635 11.88 17.83 8.89
N PHE A 636 13.13 18.02 8.45
CA PHE A 636 14.25 17.15 8.77
C PHE A 636 14.54 17.12 10.28
N GLN A 637 14.63 18.28 10.94
CA GLN A 637 14.84 18.35 12.39
C GLN A 637 13.70 17.70 13.19
N LEU A 638 12.44 17.93 12.79
CA LEU A 638 11.28 17.28 13.40
C LEU A 638 11.32 15.76 13.26
N ALA A 639 11.76 15.24 12.10
CA ALA A 639 11.94 13.81 11.90
C ALA A 639 13.03 13.23 12.83
N GLN A 640 14.12 13.96 13.05
CA GLN A 640 15.18 13.55 13.98
C GLN A 640 14.72 13.52 15.44
N MET A 641 13.96 14.53 15.87
CA MET A 641 13.53 14.64 17.26
C MET A 641 12.36 13.71 17.60
N GLY A 642 11.43 13.50 16.67
CA GLY A 642 10.16 12.82 16.93
C GLY A 642 10.16 11.29 16.80
N TRP A 643 11.17 10.69 16.16
CA TRP A 643 11.25 9.23 15.96
C TRP A 643 12.52 8.64 16.57
N ALA A 644 12.48 8.35 17.86
CA ALA A 644 13.51 7.58 18.56
C ALA A 644 13.32 6.05 18.45
N SER A 645 12.17 5.57 17.97
CA SER A 645 11.86 4.14 17.87
C SER A 645 12.49 3.49 16.62
N THR A 646 13.00 2.27 16.77
CA THR A 646 13.53 1.43 15.69
C THR A 646 12.46 0.73 14.83
N ASP A 647 11.18 1.07 15.03
CA ASP A 647 10.07 0.46 14.31
C ASP A 647 10.01 0.85 12.83
N VAL A 648 9.40 -0.02 12.02
CA VAL A 648 9.19 0.20 10.56
C VAL A 648 8.36 1.46 10.26
N SER A 649 7.54 1.92 11.22
CA SER A 649 6.80 3.20 11.14
C SER A 649 7.73 4.43 11.11
N GLY A 650 8.96 4.32 11.61
CA GLY A 650 9.97 5.38 11.54
C GLY A 650 10.50 5.65 10.13
N ARG A 651 10.18 4.81 9.15
CA ARG A 651 10.59 5.01 7.74
C ARG A 651 9.77 6.09 7.03
N ALA A 652 8.50 6.22 7.39
CA ALA A 652 7.55 7.11 6.73
C ALA A 652 8.00 8.59 6.62
N PRO A 653 8.54 9.24 7.67
CA PRO A 653 9.01 10.62 7.57
C PRO A 653 10.18 10.77 6.59
N TRP A 654 11.15 9.85 6.64
CA TRP A 654 12.31 9.87 5.75
C TRP A 654 11.94 9.60 4.28
N GLU A 655 11.00 8.69 4.03
CA GLU A 655 10.44 8.48 2.68
C GLU A 655 9.78 9.75 2.15
N THR A 656 8.99 10.44 2.96
CA THR A 656 8.35 11.71 2.59
C THR A 656 9.39 12.79 2.28
N ILE A 657 10.40 12.98 3.13
CA ILE A 657 11.45 13.99 2.91
C ILE A 657 12.20 13.71 1.60
N LEU A 658 12.68 12.47 1.41
CA LEU A 658 13.44 12.09 0.21
C LEU A 658 12.60 12.21 -1.06
N PHE A 659 11.33 11.79 -1.03
CA PHE A 659 10.43 11.94 -2.18
C PHE A 659 10.27 13.41 -2.58
N ASN A 660 10.18 14.31 -1.60
CA ASN A 660 10.04 15.74 -1.86
C ASN A 660 11.35 16.38 -2.36
N LEU A 661 12.52 15.95 -1.86
CA LEU A 661 13.83 16.35 -2.41
C LEU A 661 14.00 15.92 -3.88
N GLY A 662 13.36 14.81 -4.27
CA GLY A 662 13.34 14.31 -5.65
C GLY A 662 12.46 15.12 -6.63
N ARG A 663 11.63 16.08 -6.17
CA ARG A 663 10.77 16.91 -7.04
C ARG A 663 11.59 17.77 -8.01
N SER A 664 11.10 18.01 -9.22
CA SER A 664 11.75 18.92 -10.17
C SER A 664 11.82 20.35 -9.62
N ASN A 665 12.95 21.03 -9.83
CA ASN A 665 13.17 22.44 -9.51
C ASN A 665 12.96 22.86 -8.03
N ILE A 666 13.00 21.94 -7.07
CA ILE A 666 12.92 22.30 -5.64
C ILE A 666 14.06 23.25 -5.24
N MET A 667 13.76 24.30 -4.50
CA MET A 667 14.74 25.25 -3.98
C MET A 667 14.98 24.97 -2.50
N VAL A 668 16.21 24.62 -2.12
CA VAL A 668 16.67 24.43 -0.73
C VAL A 668 17.42 25.65 -0.23
N SER A 669 18.08 26.38 -1.14
CA SER A 669 18.74 27.66 -0.87
C SER A 669 18.54 28.65 -2.02
N ASN A 670 19.00 29.89 -1.83
CA ASN A 670 19.01 30.94 -2.85
C ASN A 670 20.14 30.77 -3.88
N SER A 671 20.92 29.69 -3.83
CA SER A 671 22.08 29.48 -4.72
C SER A 671 21.68 29.17 -6.17
N MET A 672 22.65 29.18 -7.08
CA MET A 672 22.42 28.88 -8.49
C MET A 672 21.85 27.47 -8.67
N PRO A 673 21.10 27.17 -9.76
CA PRO A 673 20.44 25.86 -9.92
C PRO A 673 21.35 24.64 -9.73
N SER A 674 22.59 24.73 -10.22
CA SER A 674 23.61 23.69 -10.09
C SER A 674 24.03 23.46 -8.64
N GLU A 675 24.33 24.52 -7.90
CA GLU A 675 24.73 24.49 -6.49
C GLU A 675 23.59 24.01 -5.59
N ASN A 676 22.38 24.54 -5.82
CA ASN A 676 21.18 24.12 -5.09
C ASN A 676 20.89 22.62 -5.27
N ASN A 677 21.10 22.05 -6.46
CA ASN A 677 20.91 20.61 -6.67
C ASN A 677 21.97 19.77 -5.93
N LEU A 678 23.19 20.30 -5.75
CA LEU A 678 24.24 19.66 -4.97
C LEU A 678 23.90 19.71 -3.47
N GLU A 679 23.39 20.82 -2.97
CA GLU A 679 22.88 20.94 -1.60
C GLU A 679 21.70 19.99 -1.33
N VAL A 680 20.77 19.85 -2.29
CA VAL A 680 19.69 18.86 -2.23
C VAL A 680 20.24 17.43 -2.12
N MET A 681 21.31 17.12 -2.88
CA MET A 681 22.00 15.83 -2.81
C MET A 681 22.61 15.61 -1.43
N HIS A 682 23.33 16.58 -0.87
CA HIS A 682 23.91 16.49 0.46
C HIS A 682 22.84 16.29 1.54
N LEU A 683 21.72 17.01 1.47
CA LEU A 683 20.60 16.84 2.38
C LEU A 683 19.95 15.45 2.26
N ALA A 684 19.86 14.90 1.04
CA ALA A 684 19.37 13.54 0.81
C ALA A 684 20.29 12.46 1.40
N VAL A 685 21.61 12.61 1.25
CA VAL A 685 22.60 11.71 1.89
C VAL A 685 22.47 11.77 3.41
N LYS A 686 22.32 12.97 3.98
CA LYS A 686 22.11 13.15 5.42
C LYS A 686 20.82 12.47 5.89
N ALA A 687 19.73 12.55 5.12
CA ALA A 687 18.46 11.88 5.43
C ALA A 687 18.60 10.35 5.41
N LEU A 688 19.35 9.80 4.45
CA LEU A 688 19.64 8.37 4.37
C LEU A 688 20.52 7.89 5.52
N LYS A 689 21.53 8.68 5.93
CA LYS A 689 22.36 8.41 7.12
C LYS A 689 21.50 8.29 8.38
N MET A 690 20.57 9.24 8.57
CA MET A 690 19.65 9.19 9.71
C MET A 690 18.67 8.02 9.62
N ALA A 691 18.08 7.79 8.44
CA ALA A 691 17.13 6.71 8.22
C ALA A 691 17.75 5.32 8.46
N GLU A 692 18.99 5.11 8.01
CA GLU A 692 19.76 3.88 8.21
C GLU A 692 20.01 3.58 9.70
N GLY A 693 20.33 4.62 10.49
CA GLY A 693 20.59 4.46 11.93
C GLY A 693 19.36 4.16 12.77
N HIS A 694 18.18 4.66 12.36
CA HIS A 694 16.97 4.56 13.18
C HIS A 694 15.99 3.51 12.66
N SER A 695 15.64 3.55 11.37
CA SER A 695 14.47 2.84 10.82
C SER A 695 14.79 1.81 9.72
N GLY A 696 16.02 1.85 9.19
CA GLY A 696 16.50 1.04 8.07
C GLY A 696 16.02 1.55 6.70
N LEU A 697 16.79 1.21 5.65
CA LEU A 697 16.56 1.68 4.27
C LEU A 697 15.39 0.97 3.57
N SER A 698 14.70 1.68 2.67
CA SER A 698 13.63 1.13 1.82
C SER A 698 13.88 1.38 0.33
N LEU A 699 13.28 0.56 -0.54
CA LEU A 699 13.41 0.74 -2.01
C LEU A 699 12.87 2.09 -2.47
N ASN A 700 11.82 2.61 -1.83
CA ASN A 700 11.26 3.93 -2.14
C ASN A 700 12.29 5.04 -1.87
N MET A 701 13.00 4.96 -0.73
CA MET A 701 14.07 5.91 -0.39
C MET A 701 15.19 5.90 -1.46
N ILE A 702 15.61 4.71 -1.90
CA ILE A 702 16.64 4.58 -2.95
C ILE A 702 16.14 5.15 -4.28
N THR A 703 14.89 4.90 -4.68
CA THR A 703 14.36 5.45 -5.93
C THR A 703 14.25 6.98 -5.92
N ALA A 704 13.93 7.56 -4.76
CA ALA A 704 13.92 9.00 -4.58
C ALA A 704 15.35 9.57 -4.63
N PHE A 705 16.30 8.91 -3.97
CA PHE A 705 17.72 9.28 -4.01
C PHE A 705 18.32 9.22 -5.42
N ALA A 706 17.98 8.18 -6.19
CA ALA A 706 18.37 8.06 -7.59
C ALA A 706 17.85 9.23 -8.43
N SER A 707 16.64 9.73 -8.15
CA SER A 707 16.10 10.92 -8.82
C SER A 707 16.81 12.21 -8.39
N VAL A 708 17.21 12.34 -7.13
CA VAL A 708 18.04 13.45 -6.65
C VAL A 708 19.40 13.48 -7.37
N LEU A 709 20.05 12.32 -7.52
CA LEU A 709 21.33 12.22 -8.22
C LEU A 709 21.25 12.63 -9.68
N ARG A 710 20.22 12.18 -10.42
CA ARG A 710 20.01 12.61 -11.81
C ARG A 710 19.88 14.13 -11.92
N LYS A 711 19.14 14.75 -11.00
CA LYS A 711 18.96 16.21 -10.99
C LYS A 711 20.26 16.97 -10.69
N ALA A 712 21.16 16.41 -9.88
CA ALA A 712 22.47 17.01 -9.63
C ALA A 712 23.34 17.05 -10.90
N VAL A 713 23.16 16.08 -11.80
CA VAL A 713 23.95 15.94 -13.03
C VAL A 713 23.35 16.68 -14.24
N GLN A 714 22.01 16.63 -14.41
CA GLN A 714 21.33 17.15 -15.60
C GLN A 714 21.70 18.58 -16.03
N PRO A 715 21.75 19.60 -15.13
CA PRO A 715 22.10 20.95 -15.53
C PRO A 715 23.54 21.09 -16.02
N ARG A 716 24.46 20.26 -15.50
CA ARG A 716 25.88 20.28 -15.92
C ARG A 716 26.02 19.74 -17.35
N LEU A 717 25.30 18.67 -17.68
CA LEU A 717 25.25 18.15 -19.05
C LEU A 717 24.74 19.19 -20.06
N ALA A 718 23.71 19.95 -19.69
CA ALA A 718 23.20 21.03 -20.54
C ALA A 718 24.23 22.17 -20.68
N ALA A 719 24.93 22.54 -19.61
CA ALA A 719 25.97 23.57 -19.64
C ALA A 719 27.15 23.20 -20.57
N LEU A 720 27.54 21.92 -20.60
CA LEU A 720 28.57 21.40 -21.51
C LEU A 720 28.21 21.57 -23.01
N LEU A 721 26.93 21.55 -23.36
CA LEU A 721 26.49 21.75 -24.75
C LEU A 721 26.43 23.23 -25.14
N ILE A 722 26.06 24.12 -24.20
CA ILE A 722 25.92 25.56 -24.46
C ILE A 722 27.28 26.25 -24.63
N LYS A 723 28.30 25.85 -23.87
CA LYS A 723 29.64 26.47 -23.90
C LYS A 723 30.37 26.31 -25.24
N ASP A 724 30.05 25.29 -26.03
CA ASP A 724 30.75 25.02 -27.30
C ASP A 724 30.10 25.65 -28.52
N VAL A 725 28.81 25.99 -28.46
CA VAL A 725 28.19 26.88 -29.47
C VAL A 725 28.88 28.25 -29.47
N ALA A 726 29.46 28.67 -28.34
CA ALA A 726 30.24 29.89 -28.23
C ALA A 726 31.72 29.76 -28.70
N LYS A 727 32.22 28.54 -28.98
CA LYS A 727 33.62 28.29 -29.43
C LYS A 727 33.77 28.12 -30.96
N THR A 728 32.69 28.10 -31.73
CA THR A 728 32.76 28.15 -33.21
C THR A 728 33.18 29.55 -33.70
N PRO A 729 34.28 29.71 -34.46
CA PRO A 729 34.75 31.03 -34.88
C PRO A 729 33.90 31.57 -36.03
N VAL A 730 33.24 32.71 -35.82
CA VAL A 730 32.72 33.55 -36.90
C VAL A 730 33.87 34.45 -37.38
N HIS A 731 34.19 34.38 -38.67
CA HIS A 731 35.16 35.26 -39.32
C HIS A 731 34.82 36.75 -39.07
N PRO A 732 35.76 37.60 -38.64
CA PRO A 732 35.52 39.02 -38.49
C PRO A 732 35.84 39.75 -39.82
N GLU A 733 34.83 40.40 -40.41
CA GLU A 733 35.07 41.56 -41.26
C GLU A 733 35.18 42.81 -40.37
N GLU A 734 36.16 43.64 -40.70
CA GLU A 734 36.65 44.80 -39.97
C GLU A 734 35.62 45.92 -39.84
N GLN A 735 35.56 46.53 -38.66
CA GLN A 735 35.57 47.99 -38.52
C GLN A 735 36.07 48.38 -37.13
N ALA A 736 37.26 48.96 -37.11
CA ALA A 736 37.91 49.51 -35.94
C ALA A 736 37.51 50.98 -35.74
N THR A 737 37.22 51.36 -34.50
CA THR A 737 37.64 52.63 -33.90
C THR A 737 37.78 52.45 -32.39
N ASP A 738 38.92 52.90 -31.87
CA ASP A 738 39.36 52.97 -30.48
C ASP A 738 38.36 53.65 -29.53
N GLU A 739 38.30 53.19 -28.27
CA GLU A 739 38.65 54.03 -27.13
C GLU A 739 38.90 53.23 -25.83
N MET A 740 39.79 53.80 -25.03
CA MET A 740 40.59 53.23 -23.95
C MET A 740 39.94 53.44 -22.58
N THR A 741 39.92 52.43 -21.70
CA THR A 741 40.03 52.62 -20.22
C THR A 741 40.23 51.31 -19.43
N THR A 742 41.48 51.13 -18.98
CA THR A 742 41.95 50.64 -17.67
C THR A 742 41.06 49.76 -16.76
N GLY A 743 41.51 48.51 -16.57
CA GLY A 743 41.94 48.01 -15.25
C GLY A 743 40.93 47.30 -14.34
N SER A 744 41.09 45.97 -14.22
CA SER A 744 40.89 45.13 -13.01
C SER A 744 40.06 43.85 -13.27
N SER A 745 40.70 42.79 -13.76
CA SER A 745 40.14 41.43 -13.75
C SER A 745 41.26 40.40 -13.53
N ARG A 746 41.64 40.17 -12.26
CA ARG A 746 42.55 39.07 -11.88
C ARG A 746 41.89 38.05 -10.95
N GLY A 747 40.58 38.16 -10.75
CA GLY A 747 39.76 37.26 -9.92
C GLY A 747 38.77 36.38 -10.69
N GLU A 748 38.38 36.77 -11.91
CA GLU A 748 37.43 36.00 -12.75
C GLU A 748 38.12 34.85 -13.51
N ASP A 749 39.38 35.04 -13.93
CA ASP A 749 40.15 34.03 -14.66
C ASP A 749 40.42 32.76 -13.84
N ALA A 750 40.50 32.86 -12.51
CA ALA A 750 40.73 31.72 -11.61
C ALA A 750 39.46 30.90 -11.31
N ALA A 751 38.28 31.52 -11.38
CA ALA A 751 37.00 30.82 -11.25
C ALA A 751 36.60 30.19 -12.60
N ALA A 752 36.84 30.90 -13.71
CA ALA A 752 36.63 30.38 -15.06
C ALA A 752 37.55 29.20 -15.38
N SER A 753 38.82 29.22 -14.96
CA SER A 753 39.75 28.10 -15.15
C SER A 753 39.37 26.86 -14.32
N ARG A 754 38.97 27.02 -13.06
CA ARG A 754 38.46 25.89 -12.24
C ARG A 754 37.19 25.27 -12.80
N ILE A 755 36.29 26.08 -13.36
CA ILE A 755 35.05 25.61 -14.01
C ILE A 755 35.36 24.87 -15.32
N LEU A 756 36.40 25.27 -16.06
CA LEU A 756 36.85 24.57 -17.27
C LEU A 756 37.45 23.19 -16.96
N ASP A 757 38.26 23.07 -15.90
CA ASP A 757 38.82 21.79 -15.44
C ASP A 757 37.74 20.80 -14.95
N GLU A 758 36.71 21.28 -14.23
CA GLU A 758 35.58 20.43 -13.76
C GLU A 758 34.71 19.88 -14.91
N ASP A 759 34.56 20.66 -15.99
CA ASP A 759 33.73 20.32 -17.14
C ASP A 759 34.39 19.25 -18.04
N GLU A 760 35.71 19.32 -18.22
CA GLU A 760 36.48 18.27 -18.91
C GLU A 760 36.51 16.97 -18.09
N GLU A 761 36.60 17.06 -16.76
CA GLU A 761 36.52 15.91 -15.87
C GLU A 761 35.16 15.20 -15.98
N PHE A 762 34.06 15.96 -16.13
CA PHE A 762 32.71 15.40 -16.28
C PHE A 762 32.49 14.73 -17.65
N LEU A 763 33.09 15.27 -18.72
CA LEU A 763 33.07 14.66 -20.06
C LEU A 763 33.83 13.33 -20.08
N SER A 764 34.88 13.17 -19.27
CA SER A 764 35.65 11.93 -19.17
C SER A 764 34.81 10.70 -18.75
N LEU A 765 33.71 10.90 -18.02
CA LEU A 765 32.80 9.84 -17.60
C LEU A 765 32.06 9.18 -18.77
N TYR A 766 31.91 9.88 -19.90
CA TYR A 766 31.20 9.39 -21.09
C TYR A 766 32.15 9.00 -22.23
N GLN A 767 33.45 8.92 -21.96
CA GLN A 767 34.42 8.40 -22.91
C GLN A 767 34.43 6.86 -22.86
N ALA A 768 34.51 6.21 -24.02
CA ALA A 768 34.66 4.76 -24.08
C ALA A 768 36.06 4.37 -23.56
N GLN A 769 36.19 3.74 -22.39
CA GLN A 769 37.49 3.20 -21.94
C GLN A 769 37.79 1.86 -22.62
N THR A 770 39.07 1.59 -22.89
CA THR A 770 39.65 0.39 -23.53
C THR A 770 39.48 -0.93 -22.76
N SER A 771 38.98 -0.90 -21.52
CA SER A 771 38.78 -2.08 -20.71
C SER A 771 37.61 -2.93 -21.24
N LYS A 772 37.92 -4.12 -21.79
CA LYS A 772 36.90 -5.11 -22.15
C LYS A 772 36.08 -5.49 -20.91
N ILE A 773 34.80 -5.14 -20.88
CA ILE A 773 33.89 -5.51 -19.79
C ILE A 773 33.57 -7.00 -19.95
N LYS A 774 34.04 -7.84 -19.03
CA LYS A 774 33.78 -9.28 -19.09
C LYS A 774 32.33 -9.56 -18.78
N ASN A 775 31.65 -10.29 -19.66
CA ASN A 775 30.30 -10.78 -19.41
C ASN A 775 30.24 -11.57 -18.08
N PRO A 776 29.37 -11.18 -17.13
CA PRO A 776 29.30 -11.82 -15.83
C PRO A 776 28.85 -13.28 -16.01
N LYS A 777 29.57 -14.22 -15.38
CA LYS A 777 29.24 -15.66 -15.38
C LYS A 777 28.60 -16.04 -14.05
N GLY A 778 27.46 -16.73 -14.10
CA GLY A 778 26.73 -17.17 -12.90
C GLY A 778 25.77 -16.11 -12.35
N ARG A 779 25.56 -16.09 -11.02
CA ARG A 779 24.72 -15.07 -10.35
C ARG A 779 25.46 -13.74 -10.28
N ILE A 780 24.79 -12.66 -10.63
CA ILE A 780 25.37 -11.34 -10.90
C ILE A 780 25.87 -10.67 -9.62
N TYR A 781 25.00 -10.53 -8.62
CA TYR A 781 25.37 -9.94 -7.34
C TYR A 781 25.91 -10.99 -6.36
N ARG A 782 26.69 -11.98 -6.80
CA ARG A 782 27.28 -12.97 -5.87
C ARG A 782 28.61 -12.46 -5.32
N LEU A 783 28.82 -12.58 -4.01
CA LEU A 783 30.10 -12.30 -3.36
C LEU A 783 30.84 -13.61 -3.02
N HIS A 784 32.11 -13.69 -3.43
CA HIS A 784 33.03 -14.79 -3.09
C HIS A 784 33.95 -14.36 -1.92
N GLY A 785 34.02 -15.13 -0.82
CA GLY A 785 34.92 -14.84 0.31
C GLY A 785 34.43 -15.31 1.69
N PRO A 786 35.18 -15.05 2.78
CA PRO A 786 34.84 -15.46 4.15
C PRO A 786 33.54 -14.84 4.69
N SER A 787 33.16 -13.64 4.21
CA SER A 787 31.89 -12.95 4.54
C SER A 787 30.66 -13.52 3.82
N SER A 788 30.82 -14.58 3.03
CA SER A 788 29.78 -15.12 2.14
C SER A 788 28.58 -15.79 2.84
N LYS A 789 28.68 -16.05 4.15
CA LYS A 789 27.55 -16.53 4.99
C LYS A 789 26.62 -15.39 5.44
N LEU A 790 27.06 -14.13 5.35
CA LEU A 790 26.27 -12.96 5.73
C LEU A 790 25.48 -12.43 4.52
N SER A 791 24.32 -11.81 4.77
CA SER A 791 23.54 -11.12 3.73
C SER A 791 24.16 -9.77 3.36
N TYR A 792 23.91 -9.26 2.15
CA TYR A 792 24.35 -7.91 1.75
C TYR A 792 23.96 -6.82 2.75
N ARG A 793 22.74 -6.92 3.33
CA ARG A 793 22.27 -6.02 4.39
C ARG A 793 23.07 -6.03 5.69
N LYS A 794 23.91 -7.04 5.93
CA LYS A 794 24.79 -7.11 7.11
C LYS A 794 26.23 -6.77 6.75
N ILE A 795 26.62 -7.00 5.50
CA ILE A 795 27.97 -6.72 4.99
C ILE A 795 28.13 -5.22 4.74
N LEU A 796 27.12 -4.60 4.12
CA LEU A 796 27.23 -3.22 3.63
C LEU A 796 26.73 -2.18 4.64
N THR A 797 26.01 -2.57 5.69
CA THR A 797 25.51 -1.61 6.69
C THR A 797 26.55 -1.34 7.78
N PRO A 798 26.78 -0.09 8.17
CA PRO A 798 26.12 1.10 7.60
C PRO A 798 26.75 1.56 6.26
N ILE A 799 25.92 1.94 5.28
CA ILE A 799 26.31 2.44 3.96
C ILE A 799 26.56 3.95 4.00
N PHE A 800 25.72 4.67 4.76
CA PHE A 800 25.69 6.13 4.80
C PHE A 800 26.26 6.71 6.10
N GLN A 801 26.49 5.90 7.14
CA GLN A 801 27.02 6.39 8.42
C GLN A 801 28.54 6.55 8.45
N HIS A 802 29.27 5.77 7.64
CA HIS A 802 30.71 5.60 7.82
C HIS A 802 31.55 6.84 7.50
N GLU A 803 31.06 7.82 6.74
CA GLU A 803 31.87 8.99 6.39
C GLU A 803 31.03 10.24 6.12
N GLU A 804 31.51 11.39 6.62
CA GLU A 804 30.98 12.71 6.29
C GLU A 804 31.55 13.18 4.95
N LEU A 805 30.72 13.79 4.10
CA LEU A 805 31.19 14.52 2.93
C LEU A 805 31.97 15.74 3.46
N GLY A 806 33.29 15.71 3.36
CA GLY A 806 34.15 16.78 3.87
C GLY A 806 33.91 18.10 3.15
N HIS A 807 34.05 19.22 3.88
CA HIS A 807 34.09 20.55 3.28
C HIS A 807 35.36 20.67 2.42
N GLY A 808 35.20 20.60 1.09
CA GLY A 808 36.30 20.71 0.12
C GLY A 808 36.30 19.71 -1.03
N GLN A 809 35.31 18.81 -1.15
CA GLN A 809 35.21 17.89 -2.28
C GLN A 809 34.74 18.60 -3.55
N THR A 810 35.32 18.22 -4.69
CA THR A 810 34.80 18.71 -5.98
C THR A 810 33.38 18.15 -6.21
N PRO A 811 32.51 18.85 -6.96
CA PRO A 811 31.15 18.38 -7.19
C PRO A 811 31.07 17.00 -7.86
N ILE A 812 32.05 16.65 -8.70
CA ILE A 812 32.14 15.35 -9.36
C ILE A 812 32.52 14.24 -8.37
N GLU A 813 33.47 14.47 -7.46
CA GLU A 813 33.81 13.55 -6.37
C GLU A 813 32.59 13.28 -5.48
N ALA A 814 31.83 14.33 -5.15
CA ALA A 814 30.62 14.20 -4.36
C ALA A 814 29.55 13.34 -5.05
N VAL A 815 29.37 13.51 -6.36
CA VAL A 815 28.45 12.70 -7.19
C VAL A 815 28.93 11.25 -7.31
N GLN A 816 30.23 11.02 -7.55
CA GLN A 816 30.81 9.67 -7.63
C GLN A 816 30.69 8.93 -6.29
N LYS A 817 30.94 9.61 -5.17
CA LYS A 817 30.74 9.06 -3.82
C LYS A 817 29.28 8.68 -3.60
N ALA A 818 28.34 9.58 -3.91
CA ALA A 818 26.93 9.31 -3.77
C ALA A 818 26.44 8.17 -4.71
N SER A 819 27.01 8.06 -5.90
CA SER A 819 26.80 6.93 -6.83
C SER A 819 27.26 5.60 -6.21
N SER A 820 28.44 5.55 -5.58
CA SER A 820 28.94 4.35 -4.90
C SER A 820 28.01 3.89 -3.77
N GLN A 821 27.47 4.85 -2.99
CA GLN A 821 26.49 4.58 -1.92
C GLN A 821 25.16 4.09 -2.49
N LEU A 822 24.69 4.68 -3.60
CA LEU A 822 23.49 4.21 -4.31
C LEU A 822 23.65 2.75 -4.75
N LYS A 823 24.79 2.39 -5.35
CA LYS A 823 25.10 1.01 -5.80
C LYS A 823 25.12 0.02 -4.63
N ALA A 824 25.77 0.38 -3.52
CA ALA A 824 25.79 -0.44 -2.32
C ALA A 824 24.38 -0.66 -1.75
N ALA A 825 23.59 0.41 -1.67
CA ALA A 825 22.21 0.36 -1.17
C ALA A 825 21.30 -0.47 -2.08
N TRP A 826 21.44 -0.32 -3.41
CA TRP A 826 20.73 -1.12 -4.40
C TRP A 826 21.01 -2.61 -4.20
N ARG A 827 22.28 -3.03 -4.13
CA ARG A 827 22.64 -4.46 -3.93
C ARG A 827 22.10 -5.02 -2.62
N ALA A 828 22.11 -4.22 -1.54
CA ALA A 828 21.54 -4.60 -0.24
C ALA A 828 20.01 -4.74 -0.23
N LEU A 829 19.29 -3.97 -1.06
CA LEU A 829 17.83 -4.02 -1.10
C LEU A 829 17.26 -4.86 -2.24
N ALA A 830 17.96 -5.03 -3.36
CA ALA A 830 17.53 -5.82 -4.50
C ALA A 830 17.70 -7.33 -4.26
N THR A 831 18.53 -7.72 -3.31
CA THR A 831 18.81 -9.13 -2.97
C THR A 831 18.31 -9.53 -1.58
N LEU A 832 17.98 -10.80 -1.40
CA LEU A 832 17.62 -11.45 -0.15
C LEU A 832 18.55 -12.65 0.12
N GLY A 833 18.71 -13.03 1.39
CA GLY A 833 19.55 -14.18 1.76
C GLY A 833 21.06 -13.88 1.81
N PRO A 834 21.91 -14.92 1.93
CA PRO A 834 23.36 -14.77 2.06
C PRO A 834 24.01 -14.32 0.74
N ALA A 835 25.06 -13.50 0.81
CA ALA A 835 25.74 -12.95 -0.35
C ALA A 835 26.41 -14.02 -1.26
N SER A 836 26.64 -15.24 -0.74
CA SER A 836 27.03 -16.41 -1.55
C SER A 836 25.94 -16.89 -2.52
N LYS A 837 24.67 -16.76 -2.15
CA LYS A 837 23.52 -17.27 -2.91
C LYS A 837 22.34 -16.29 -2.79
N PRO A 838 22.49 -15.06 -3.31
CA PRO A 838 21.48 -14.01 -3.18
C PRO A 838 20.23 -14.36 -3.97
N ASP A 839 19.07 -14.32 -3.33
CA ASP A 839 17.77 -14.42 -3.99
C ASP A 839 17.23 -13.04 -4.38
N VAL A 840 16.24 -12.96 -5.26
CA VAL A 840 15.74 -11.67 -5.76
C VAL A 840 14.69 -11.16 -4.79
N ASN A 841 14.79 -9.89 -4.40
CA ASN A 841 13.74 -9.27 -3.62
C ASN A 841 12.52 -9.00 -4.50
N LYS A 842 11.41 -9.72 -4.24
CA LYS A 842 10.13 -9.57 -4.95
C LYS A 842 9.52 -8.16 -4.86
N LEU A 843 10.00 -7.32 -3.93
CA LEU A 843 9.57 -5.92 -3.82
C LEU A 843 10.16 -5.01 -4.91
N VAL A 844 11.19 -5.46 -5.64
CA VAL A 844 11.76 -4.71 -6.77
C VAL A 844 10.79 -4.78 -7.95
N THR A 845 10.31 -3.61 -8.38
CA THR A 845 9.39 -3.48 -9.52
C THR A 845 10.10 -3.00 -10.77
N ALA A 846 9.53 -3.24 -11.95
CA ALA A 846 10.05 -2.72 -13.22
C ALA A 846 10.23 -1.18 -13.21
N ALA A 847 9.37 -0.45 -12.49
CA ALA A 847 9.51 1.00 -12.33
C ALA A 847 10.78 1.40 -11.54
N THR A 848 11.09 0.65 -10.47
CA THR A 848 12.33 0.86 -9.71
C THR A 848 13.58 0.54 -10.53
N ILE A 849 13.53 -0.52 -11.34
CA ILE A 849 14.61 -0.91 -12.26
C ILE A 849 14.84 0.19 -13.31
N ASN A 850 13.78 0.66 -13.97
CA ASN A 850 13.87 1.74 -14.96
C ASN A 850 14.47 3.02 -14.36
N THR A 851 14.05 3.38 -13.14
CA THR A 851 14.59 4.57 -12.45
C THR A 851 16.08 4.40 -12.16
N TYR A 852 16.51 3.23 -11.71
CA TYR A 852 17.92 2.93 -11.44
C TYR A 852 18.75 2.91 -12.72
N MET A 853 18.31 2.20 -13.78
CA MET A 853 18.96 2.15 -15.10
C MET A 853 19.19 3.54 -15.69
N ARG A 854 18.15 4.40 -15.68
CA ARG A 854 18.26 5.78 -16.14
C ARG A 854 19.27 6.57 -15.30
N THR A 855 19.27 6.35 -13.98
CA THR A 855 20.20 7.06 -13.09
C THR A 855 21.65 6.68 -13.38
N LEU A 856 21.93 5.39 -13.61
CA LEU A 856 23.26 4.93 -14.01
C LEU A 856 23.70 5.53 -15.36
N ALA A 857 22.78 5.64 -16.33
CA ALA A 857 23.06 6.29 -17.61
C ALA A 857 23.46 7.77 -17.43
N PHE A 858 22.72 8.52 -16.63
CA PHE A 858 23.08 9.90 -16.29
C PHE A 858 24.37 10.00 -15.46
N LEU A 859 24.84 8.93 -14.80
CA LEU A 859 26.09 8.93 -14.05
C LEU A 859 27.29 8.41 -14.88
N GLY A 860 27.06 7.97 -16.13
CA GLY A 860 28.10 7.36 -16.98
C GLY A 860 28.53 5.95 -16.54
N ASP A 861 27.81 5.31 -15.61
CA ASP A 861 28.23 4.02 -15.02
C ASP A 861 27.80 2.83 -15.89
N ARG A 862 28.50 2.65 -17.01
CA ARG A 862 28.24 1.58 -18.00
C ARG A 862 28.42 0.17 -17.42
N GLU A 863 29.36 -0.01 -16.49
CA GLU A 863 29.61 -1.33 -15.88
C GLU A 863 28.42 -1.79 -15.05
N GLU A 864 27.89 -0.93 -14.19
CA GLU A 864 26.71 -1.26 -13.39
C GLU A 864 25.46 -1.38 -14.27
N MET A 865 25.34 -0.63 -15.37
CA MET A 865 24.25 -0.81 -16.35
C MET A 865 24.27 -2.21 -16.97
N VAL A 866 25.46 -2.70 -17.36
CA VAL A 866 25.64 -4.07 -17.87
C VAL A 866 25.27 -5.08 -16.78
N LEU A 867 25.76 -4.93 -15.56
CA LEU A 867 25.39 -5.81 -14.44
C LEU A 867 23.89 -5.82 -14.18
N LEU A 868 23.24 -4.66 -14.17
CA LEU A 868 21.80 -4.54 -13.98
C LEU A 868 21.04 -5.23 -15.11
N MET A 869 21.45 -5.04 -16.37
CA MET A 869 20.87 -5.70 -17.54
C MET A 869 20.91 -7.22 -17.40
N TRP A 870 22.09 -7.77 -17.11
CA TRP A 870 22.30 -9.19 -16.89
C TRP A 870 21.48 -9.73 -15.71
N TRP A 871 21.34 -8.96 -14.64
CA TRP A 871 20.55 -9.34 -13.47
C TRP A 871 19.05 -9.37 -13.77
N ILE A 872 18.55 -8.41 -14.57
CA ILE A 872 17.16 -8.40 -15.03
C ILE A 872 16.86 -9.68 -15.81
N ILE A 873 17.69 -9.96 -16.82
CA ILE A 873 17.54 -11.07 -17.77
C ILE A 873 17.60 -12.42 -17.05
N ARG A 874 18.62 -12.67 -16.21
CA ARG A 874 18.90 -13.99 -15.64
C ARG A 874 18.21 -14.27 -14.31
N GLU A 875 17.93 -13.25 -13.51
CA GLU A 875 17.48 -13.45 -12.13
C GLU A 875 16.11 -12.85 -11.85
N TRP A 876 15.84 -11.61 -12.27
CA TRP A 876 14.60 -10.91 -11.92
C TRP A 876 13.41 -11.36 -12.79
N THR A 877 13.53 -11.34 -14.12
CA THR A 877 12.43 -11.68 -15.04
C THR A 877 11.87 -13.09 -14.79
N PRO A 878 12.70 -14.15 -14.60
CA PRO A 878 12.19 -15.49 -14.31
C PRO A 878 11.36 -15.57 -13.02
N LYS A 879 11.61 -14.67 -12.06
CA LYS A 879 10.93 -14.65 -10.75
C LYS A 879 9.74 -13.70 -10.70
N ALA A 880 9.69 -12.69 -11.56
CA ALA A 880 8.55 -11.80 -11.69
C ALA A 880 7.30 -12.53 -12.23
N GLY A 881 7.48 -13.68 -12.90
CA GLY A 881 6.42 -14.54 -13.44
C GLY A 881 5.93 -14.09 -14.82
N GLY A 882 5.26 -14.99 -15.55
CA GLY A 882 4.85 -14.76 -16.95
C GLY A 882 3.71 -13.76 -17.18
N ASN A 883 3.04 -13.27 -16.13
CA ASN A 883 1.89 -12.35 -16.21
C ASN A 883 2.24 -10.95 -15.70
N LEU A 884 3.30 -10.33 -16.24
CA LEU A 884 3.62 -8.93 -15.96
C LEU A 884 2.48 -8.02 -16.45
N SER A 885 1.98 -7.14 -15.57
CA SER A 885 1.02 -6.10 -15.97
C SER A 885 1.60 -5.25 -17.10
N LEU A 886 0.74 -4.78 -18.01
CA LEU A 886 1.11 -3.89 -19.11
C LEU A 886 1.95 -2.67 -18.64
N ALA A 887 1.65 -2.12 -17.46
CA ALA A 887 2.44 -1.02 -16.90
C ALA A 887 3.88 -1.45 -16.55
N HIS A 888 4.05 -2.65 -15.98
CA HIS A 888 5.38 -3.18 -15.65
C HIS A 888 6.18 -3.51 -16.91
N ALA A 889 5.51 -4.06 -17.93
CA ALA A 889 6.10 -4.31 -19.24
C ALA A 889 6.65 -3.02 -19.88
N ARG A 890 5.85 -1.93 -19.87
CA ARG A 890 6.28 -0.62 -20.38
C ARG A 890 7.49 -0.07 -19.65
N TYR A 891 7.53 -0.15 -18.31
CA TYR A 891 8.71 0.30 -17.56
C TYR A 891 9.95 -0.52 -17.86
N LEU A 892 9.80 -1.84 -18.06
CA LEU A 892 10.89 -2.71 -18.45
C LEU A 892 11.41 -2.33 -19.85
N ALA A 893 10.53 -2.20 -20.84
CA ALA A 893 10.90 -1.77 -22.19
C ALA A 893 11.65 -0.42 -22.18
N ARG A 894 11.20 0.55 -21.36
CA ARG A 894 11.91 1.84 -21.18
C ARG A 894 13.31 1.69 -20.59
N ALA A 895 13.52 0.72 -19.68
CA ALA A 895 14.86 0.45 -19.14
C ALA A 895 15.80 -0.10 -20.23
N PHE A 896 15.28 -0.95 -21.12
CA PHE A 896 16.04 -1.50 -22.25
C PHE A 896 16.36 -0.43 -23.29
N ARG A 897 15.38 0.43 -23.62
CA ARG A 897 15.58 1.60 -24.49
C ARG A 897 16.65 2.54 -23.92
N ALA A 898 16.64 2.80 -22.61
CA ALA A 898 17.67 3.61 -21.95
C ALA A 898 19.07 2.97 -22.00
N PHE A 899 19.17 1.65 -21.80
CA PHE A 899 20.44 0.94 -21.95
C PHE A 899 20.98 1.04 -23.38
N ARG A 900 20.09 0.85 -24.36
CA ARG A 900 20.44 0.91 -25.78
C ARG A 900 20.84 2.31 -26.23
N ALA A 901 20.16 3.34 -25.75
CA ALA A 901 20.48 4.72 -26.06
C ALA A 901 21.85 5.15 -25.49
N TYR A 902 22.17 4.74 -24.26
CA TYR A 902 23.25 5.39 -23.50
C TYR A 902 24.42 4.49 -23.10
N ALA A 903 24.21 3.18 -22.96
CA ALA A 903 25.30 2.24 -22.66
C ALA A 903 25.85 1.57 -23.93
N GLU A 904 25.00 1.11 -24.84
CA GLU A 904 25.43 0.42 -26.08
C GLU A 904 26.51 1.19 -26.86
N PRO A 905 26.44 2.52 -27.07
CA PRO A 905 27.48 3.26 -27.78
C PRO A 905 28.85 3.27 -27.09
N LEU A 906 28.88 2.99 -25.78
CA LEU A 906 30.08 3.00 -24.94
C LEU A 906 30.65 1.59 -24.69
N LEU A 907 30.01 0.54 -25.23
CA LEU A 907 30.37 -0.87 -24.99
C LEU A 907 31.04 -1.51 -26.21
N ASP A 908 31.76 -2.60 -26.00
CA ASP A 908 32.29 -3.42 -27.07
C ASP A 908 31.18 -4.26 -27.75
N GLN A 909 31.33 -4.47 -29.06
CA GLN A 909 30.36 -5.20 -29.88
C GLN A 909 30.11 -6.64 -29.39
N GLU A 910 31.12 -7.30 -28.80
CA GLU A 910 31.01 -8.66 -28.26
C GLU A 910 30.04 -8.70 -27.07
N THR A 911 30.13 -7.75 -26.14
CA THR A 911 29.27 -7.62 -24.96
C THR A 911 27.81 -7.30 -25.33
N VAL A 912 27.61 -6.42 -26.31
CA VAL A 912 26.27 -6.05 -26.80
C VAL A 912 25.61 -7.25 -27.50
N MET A 913 26.34 -7.93 -28.39
CA MET A 913 25.84 -9.11 -29.10
C MET A 913 25.48 -10.26 -28.15
N ALA A 914 26.28 -10.49 -27.09
CA ALA A 914 25.96 -11.48 -26.07
C ALA A 914 24.67 -11.14 -25.31
N SER A 915 24.49 -9.87 -24.95
CA SER A 915 23.28 -9.40 -24.27
C SER A 915 22.04 -9.52 -25.16
N ARG A 916 22.15 -9.11 -26.43
CA ARG A 916 21.06 -9.22 -27.43
C ARG A 916 20.64 -10.67 -27.63
N LYS A 917 21.60 -11.58 -27.83
CA LYS A 917 21.33 -13.01 -28.02
C LYS A 917 20.55 -13.61 -26.85
N GLU A 918 20.88 -13.23 -25.61
CA GLU A 918 20.21 -13.78 -24.44
C GLU A 918 18.79 -13.25 -24.26
N VAL A 919 18.56 -11.96 -24.57
CA VAL A 919 17.21 -11.38 -24.58
C VAL A 919 16.34 -12.08 -25.62
N THR A 920 16.82 -12.23 -26.86
CA THR A 920 16.08 -12.91 -27.93
C THR A 920 15.74 -14.36 -27.55
N ALA A 921 16.70 -15.10 -26.98
CA ALA A 921 16.44 -16.48 -26.52
C ALA A 921 15.36 -16.57 -25.42
N LEU A 922 15.25 -15.55 -24.57
CA LEU A 922 14.20 -15.46 -23.56
C LEU A 922 12.85 -15.06 -24.15
N SER A 923 12.82 -14.13 -25.11
CA SER A 923 11.61 -13.71 -25.85
C SER A 923 10.93 -14.89 -26.54
N ASP A 924 11.71 -15.82 -27.10
CA ASP A 924 11.20 -16.99 -27.82
C ASP A 924 10.72 -18.12 -26.89
N SER A 925 10.97 -18.01 -25.58
CA SER A 925 10.60 -19.03 -24.60
C SER A 925 9.15 -18.85 -24.10
N ARG A 926 8.48 -19.96 -23.74
CA ARG A 926 7.11 -19.96 -23.16
C ARG A 926 6.98 -19.18 -21.84
N ASN A 927 8.11 -18.85 -21.21
CA ASN A 927 8.24 -18.05 -19.98
C ASN A 927 8.78 -16.62 -20.25
N GLY A 928 9.08 -16.29 -21.52
CA GLY A 928 9.44 -14.97 -21.97
C GLY A 928 8.22 -14.06 -21.84
N GLY A 929 8.26 -13.14 -20.88
CA GLY A 929 7.26 -12.09 -20.79
C GLY A 929 7.30 -11.17 -22.02
N PRO A 930 6.73 -9.95 -21.94
CA PRO A 930 6.68 -8.96 -23.03
C PRO A 930 8.05 -8.28 -23.25
N MET A 931 9.11 -9.06 -23.36
CA MET A 931 10.49 -8.62 -23.37
C MET A 931 11.05 -8.80 -24.78
N HIS A 932 11.46 -7.72 -25.42
CA HIS A 932 12.13 -7.74 -26.73
C HIS A 932 13.33 -6.79 -26.71
N TRP A 933 14.27 -7.01 -27.63
CA TRP A 933 15.37 -6.08 -27.83
C TRP A 933 14.84 -4.86 -28.62
N PRO A 934 14.99 -3.62 -28.13
CA PRO A 934 14.41 -2.45 -28.80
C PRO A 934 14.97 -2.21 -30.21
N SER A 935 14.12 -1.81 -31.16
CA SER A 935 14.56 -1.38 -32.51
C SER A 935 15.25 -0.01 -32.47
N ASP A 936 15.88 0.39 -33.57
CA ASP A 936 16.48 1.74 -33.69
C ASP A 936 15.40 2.82 -33.60
N GLU A 937 14.24 2.61 -34.23
CA GLU A 937 13.13 3.57 -34.17
C GLU A 937 12.60 3.72 -32.74
N GLU A 938 12.50 2.63 -31.97
CA GLU A 938 12.03 2.68 -30.58
C GLU A 938 12.99 3.41 -29.63
N VAL A 939 14.29 3.35 -29.92
CA VAL A 939 15.32 4.09 -29.18
C VAL A 939 15.27 5.57 -29.55
N GLU A 940 15.12 5.88 -30.82
CA GLU A 940 14.96 7.25 -31.30
C GLU A 940 13.71 7.90 -30.70
N GLU A 941 12.55 7.24 -30.79
CA GLU A 941 11.30 7.68 -30.14
C GLU A 941 11.52 7.96 -28.66
N TYR A 942 12.26 7.10 -27.95
CA TYR A 942 12.56 7.28 -26.53
C TYR A 942 13.43 8.51 -26.24
N ILE A 943 14.45 8.77 -27.06
CA ILE A 943 15.34 9.94 -26.91
C ILE A 943 14.54 11.24 -27.09
N TYR A 944 13.62 11.26 -28.05
CA TYR A 944 12.79 12.44 -28.35
C TYR A 944 11.49 12.51 -27.53
N GLU A 945 11.14 11.49 -26.75
CA GLU A 945 9.96 11.46 -25.86
C GLU A 945 10.07 12.48 -24.69
N ASP A 946 11.28 12.87 -24.28
CA ASP A 946 11.49 13.76 -23.14
C ASP A 946 11.24 15.23 -23.51
N GLU A 947 10.06 15.75 -23.14
CA GLU A 947 9.65 17.15 -23.38
C GLU A 947 10.64 18.19 -22.83
N TRP A 948 11.46 17.82 -21.84
CA TRP A 948 12.47 18.68 -21.22
C TRP A 948 13.86 18.57 -21.87
N GLY A 949 14.03 17.74 -22.90
CA GLY A 949 15.28 17.60 -23.66
C GLY A 949 16.45 16.96 -22.90
N ASN A 950 16.27 16.44 -21.68
CA ASN A 950 17.39 15.88 -20.91
C ASN A 950 17.96 14.61 -21.55
N HIS A 951 17.10 13.83 -22.21
CA HIS A 951 17.47 12.60 -22.90
C HIS A 951 18.26 12.90 -24.18
N GLN A 952 17.87 13.95 -24.88
CA GLN A 952 18.58 14.48 -26.05
C GLN A 952 19.94 15.04 -25.63
N ASN A 953 19.98 15.85 -24.57
CA ASN A 953 21.23 16.42 -24.05
C ASN A 953 22.24 15.33 -23.68
N LEU A 954 21.80 14.28 -22.99
CA LEU A 954 22.68 13.15 -22.65
C LEU A 954 23.17 12.41 -23.90
N HIS A 955 22.31 12.21 -24.90
CA HIS A 955 22.67 11.56 -26.16
C HIS A 955 23.75 12.34 -26.92
N GLU A 956 23.60 13.66 -27.01
CA GLU A 956 24.57 14.54 -27.68
C GLU A 956 25.90 14.61 -26.92
N VAL A 957 25.88 14.64 -25.58
CA VAL A 957 27.10 14.55 -24.76
C VAL A 957 27.85 13.24 -25.02
N ILE A 958 27.15 12.11 -25.11
CA ILE A 958 27.76 10.80 -25.40
C ILE A 958 28.36 10.76 -26.81
N LYS A 959 27.64 11.24 -27.84
CA LYS A 959 28.18 11.34 -29.21
C LYS A 959 29.47 12.16 -29.23
N ARG A 960 29.49 13.27 -28.49
CA ARG A 960 30.67 14.13 -28.42
C ARG A 960 31.84 13.48 -27.68
N GLY A 961 31.58 12.79 -26.57
CA GLY A 961 32.59 12.00 -25.87
C GLY A 961 33.24 10.93 -26.76
N LEU A 962 32.46 10.36 -27.69
CA LEU A 962 32.96 9.43 -28.71
C LEU A 962 33.76 10.13 -29.82
N ALA A 963 33.31 11.30 -30.29
CA ALA A 963 33.98 12.08 -31.34
C ALA A 963 35.37 12.59 -30.90
N MET A 964 35.48 13.19 -29.70
CA MET A 964 36.77 13.67 -29.16
C MET A 964 37.81 12.55 -29.05
N ARG A 965 37.37 11.31 -28.79
CA ARG A 965 38.27 10.16 -28.76
C ARG A 965 38.76 9.75 -30.15
N GLN A 966 37.91 9.80 -31.17
CA GLN A 966 38.31 9.50 -32.55
C GLN A 966 39.40 10.48 -33.02
N GLU A 967 39.26 11.75 -32.65
CA GLU A 967 40.27 12.79 -32.90
C GLU A 967 41.59 12.52 -32.15
N GLN A 968 41.52 12.13 -30.86
CA GLN A 968 42.71 11.76 -30.08
C GLN A 968 43.40 10.48 -30.60
N SER A 969 42.66 9.46 -31.01
CA SER A 969 43.23 8.24 -31.61
C SER A 969 43.85 8.50 -32.98
N GLY A 970 43.28 9.41 -33.77
CA GLY A 970 43.86 9.84 -35.05
C GLY A 970 45.15 10.64 -34.86
N LEU A 971 45.24 11.47 -33.81
CA LEU A 971 46.47 12.18 -33.47
C LEU A 971 47.59 11.23 -32.98
N GLU A 972 47.23 10.18 -32.22
CA GLU A 972 48.16 9.13 -31.77
C GLU A 972 48.64 8.23 -32.92
N GLU A 973 47.81 7.96 -33.94
CA GLU A 973 48.23 7.26 -35.17
C GLU A 973 49.14 8.14 -36.03
N VAL A 974 48.85 9.44 -36.19
CA VAL A 974 49.70 10.38 -36.94
C VAL A 974 51.05 10.64 -36.24
N THR A 975 51.10 10.62 -34.91
CA THR A 975 52.38 10.68 -34.16
C THR A 975 53.17 9.37 -34.22
N ARG A 976 52.50 8.21 -34.31
CA ARG A 976 53.18 6.92 -34.53
C ARG A 976 53.65 6.71 -35.98
N GLU A 977 52.99 7.27 -36.97
CA GLU A 977 53.42 7.22 -38.37
C GLU A 977 54.58 8.18 -38.69
N ASN A 978 54.74 9.27 -37.90
CA ASN A 978 55.87 10.20 -38.04
C ASN A 978 57.13 9.76 -37.28
N GLU A 979 57.10 8.66 -36.52
CA GLU A 979 58.29 8.05 -35.93
C GLU A 979 58.73 6.82 -36.74
N THR A 980 59.40 7.06 -37.87
CA THR A 980 60.24 6.04 -38.54
C THR A 980 61.70 6.13 -38.06
N PRO A 981 62.46 5.02 -38.15
CA PRO A 981 63.41 4.66 -37.11
C PRO A 981 64.81 5.13 -37.46
N ASP A 982 65.24 6.24 -36.87
CA ASP A 982 66.66 6.52 -36.78
C ASP A 982 66.97 7.03 -35.37
N GLN A 983 67.50 6.13 -34.56
CA GLN A 983 68.62 6.33 -33.63
C GLN A 983 68.63 5.22 -32.56
N LYS A 984 68.97 4.00 -33.00
CA LYS A 984 69.62 3.03 -32.10
C LYS A 984 71.03 3.54 -31.81
N CYS A 985 71.27 4.13 -30.65
CA CYS A 985 72.52 3.92 -29.91
C CYS A 985 72.52 4.47 -28.47
N ARG A 986 72.63 3.51 -27.55
CA ARG A 986 73.49 3.48 -26.36
C ARG A 986 73.01 4.05 -25.03
N ILE A 987 73.40 3.26 -24.02
CA ILE A 987 73.50 3.49 -22.57
C ILE A 987 72.16 3.34 -21.84
N GLY A 988 71.93 2.42 -20.89
CA GLY A 988 72.84 1.57 -20.13
C GLY A 988 72.33 1.51 -18.69
N VAL A 989 71.89 0.32 -18.27
CA VAL A 989 71.94 -0.25 -16.90
C VAL A 989 71.39 0.59 -15.73
N GLY A 990 70.36 0.05 -15.06
CA GLY A 990 69.96 0.50 -13.72
C GLY A 990 68.84 -0.34 -13.09
N ARG A 991 69.04 -1.64 -12.92
CA ARG A 991 68.25 -2.47 -11.98
C ARG A 991 68.51 -1.97 -10.56
N VAL A 992 67.48 -1.62 -9.80
CA VAL A 992 67.39 -1.97 -8.37
C VAL A 992 65.94 -2.36 -8.05
N ARG A 993 65.83 -3.38 -7.21
CA ARG A 993 64.71 -4.28 -6.94
C ARG A 993 64.38 -4.17 -5.46
N TYR A 994 63.09 -4.28 -5.11
CA TYR A 994 62.52 -4.61 -3.79
C TYR A 994 62.78 -3.59 -2.65
N VAL A 995 61.80 -3.26 -1.81
CA VAL A 995 60.92 -4.14 -1.01
C VAL A 995 59.47 -3.66 -1.02
#